data_AF-A0A959QM73-F1
#
_entry.id   AF-A0A959QM73-F1
#
_cell.length_a   1.000
_cell.length_b   1.000
_cell.length_c   1.000
_cell.angle_alpha   90.00
_cell.angle_beta   90.00
_cell.angle_gamma   90.00
#
_symmetry.space_group_name_H-M   'P 1'
#
loop_
_entity.id
_entity.type
_entity.pdbx_description
1 polymer ?
#
loop_
_entity_poly.entity_id
_entity_poly.type
_entity_poly.pdbx_seq_one_letter_code
_entity_poly.pdbx_strand_id
1 'polypeptide(L)'
;MNPLLRILPVIALLLGTCLPGAQSQVINFEDTWKKFLQEEKTVNVSQIPQPSKSETYMYLRWCLMFANNNFCANNIERAEELMMEIEMIGPKAYGPIPGFAMRYDDLAAKIKAYHAVDALWIRFLRRHDVTLRELDIDKATEVCELGTLAKHRFMLAQAHFCNGDEEKAREDFERRVMILAERTSLKIEDVDGLPEEIGRFKVIFKSLTDVNLAWKDFLVTGESIGFDPTPLEKNCNPIPAIKGHILKAASNVCELGTEALEDIDRLRSAASQALPRDVADKISWLKEQVATYDAELASLDRAWKEFMTRDSLRRGIDYPHELCRPEAQIRSWILDGVQDPCAIGQERLDRINQLRLDKKPQLDASTISGIRKLETRIKNLDGDVRQLDRLWSTFISAGDTLTGSFTLLPSYCDPVAQIKALTIRGHFDPCREGHTIMGQILRISREANVTLSEDVTCSISRLDAKIWDCRYWEIVAEAKRLTEEERNKFGPLSATVMEGELNAGQHPCFTTVSYLPMSFVGIRYLISTDLCEEQGDGMIGYPALYRDIVAWVQREVLGRYCEGRMRCTEEFYVYAEGHTEGGKFPGATYFEELDIPAKTVYLRNDDKESVTLETRKSISTELKSNLELAIARAWAARQELEAFGVQVLIGTWEHSKYETGQEYKTVKVELNLVNLFMDFYEKTLARLLEESGIGERPEEC
;
A
#
# COMPACT_ATOMS: atom_id res chain seq x y z
N MET A 1 5.83 42.95 -99.03
CA MET A 1 6.83 43.75 -99.77
C MET A 1 7.70 42.80 -100.56
N ASN A 2 7.60 42.88 -101.87
CA ASN A 2 8.51 42.27 -102.86
C ASN A 2 9.64 43.32 -103.13
N PRO A 3 10.57 43.21 -104.10
CA PRO A 3 11.05 42.05 -104.88
C PRO A 3 12.61 42.07 -105.10
N LEU A 4 13.08 41.32 -106.13
CA LEU A 4 14.27 41.57 -106.99
C LEU A 4 15.66 41.15 -106.44
N LEU A 5 16.67 40.71 -107.21
CA LEU A 5 16.89 40.23 -108.61
C LEU A 5 18.26 39.51 -108.63
N ARG A 6 18.90 38.98 -109.70
CA ARG A 6 18.77 38.87 -111.18
C ARG A 6 19.27 37.43 -111.52
N ILE A 7 18.73 36.58 -112.41
CA ILE A 7 18.31 36.71 -113.84
C ILE A 7 19.47 37.30 -114.69
N LEU A 8 20.20 36.57 -115.54
CA LEU A 8 19.78 35.75 -116.69
C LEU A 8 20.75 34.57 -117.01
N PRO A 9 20.35 33.61 -117.87
CA PRO A 9 21.13 32.44 -118.29
C PRO A 9 21.79 32.64 -119.68
N VAL A 10 22.34 31.58 -120.31
CA VAL A 10 21.98 31.10 -121.68
C VAL A 10 22.82 29.89 -122.13
N ILE A 11 22.13 28.74 -122.24
CA ILE A 11 22.10 27.74 -123.36
C ILE A 11 23.39 27.03 -123.84
N ALA A 12 23.47 25.72 -123.58
CA ALA A 12 23.34 24.62 -124.58
C ALA A 12 23.34 23.26 -123.83
N LEU A 13 22.23 22.49 -123.81
CA LEU A 13 21.93 21.34 -124.70
C LEU A 13 23.04 20.26 -124.74
N LEU A 14 22.79 18.95 -124.54
CA LEU A 14 21.57 18.18 -124.23
C LEU A 14 21.97 16.72 -123.84
N LEU A 15 21.04 15.97 -123.23
CA LEU A 15 21.03 14.48 -123.07
C LEU A 15 22.08 13.83 -122.13
N GLY A 16 21.61 13.12 -121.10
CA GLY A 16 22.44 12.29 -120.21
C GLY A 16 21.74 11.92 -118.89
N THR A 17 21.02 10.81 -118.88
CA THR A 17 20.18 10.25 -117.79
C THR A 17 20.74 10.21 -116.36
N CYS A 18 19.82 10.28 -115.40
CA CYS A 18 19.95 10.13 -113.94
C CYS A 18 20.99 9.13 -113.40
N LEU A 19 21.71 9.54 -112.34
CA LEU A 19 22.10 8.69 -111.20
C LEU A 19 22.21 9.54 -109.92
N PRO A 20 21.49 9.23 -108.83
CA PRO A 20 21.82 9.73 -107.49
C PRO A 20 22.93 8.86 -106.90
N GLY A 21 24.08 9.47 -106.58
CA GLY A 21 25.20 8.76 -105.95
C GLY A 21 24.92 8.42 -104.49
N ALA A 22 24.61 7.16 -104.20
CA ALA A 22 24.66 6.63 -102.83
C ALA A 22 26.14 6.42 -102.43
N GLN A 23 26.64 7.21 -101.48
CA GLN A 23 27.95 6.95 -100.88
C GLN A 23 27.87 5.79 -99.89
N SER A 24 28.25 4.59 -100.36
CA SER A 24 28.58 3.46 -99.50
C SER A 24 29.87 3.78 -98.73
N GLN A 25 29.83 3.74 -97.39
CA GLN A 25 31.05 3.73 -96.59
C GLN A 25 31.66 2.33 -96.64
N VAL A 26 32.69 2.14 -97.46
CA VAL A 26 33.48 0.90 -97.50
C VAL A 26 34.29 0.80 -96.22
N ILE A 27 33.94 -0.15 -95.34
CA ILE A 27 34.71 -0.46 -94.13
C ILE A 27 36.03 -1.17 -94.54
N ASN A 28 37.16 -0.56 -94.22
CA ASN A 28 38.49 -1.12 -94.48
C ASN A 28 38.88 -2.18 -93.43
N PHE A 29 39.19 -3.40 -93.88
CA PHE A 29 39.60 -4.52 -93.02
C PHE A 29 40.76 -4.18 -92.09
N GLU A 30 41.79 -3.49 -92.60
CA GLU A 30 42.97 -3.10 -91.81
C GLU A 30 42.64 -2.06 -90.72
N ASP A 31 41.67 -1.17 -90.99
CA ASP A 31 41.28 -0.17 -89.99
C ASP A 31 40.34 -0.76 -88.93
N THR A 32 39.51 -1.75 -89.27
CA THR A 32 38.77 -2.53 -88.26
C THR A 32 39.71 -3.39 -87.42
N TRP A 33 40.76 -4.00 -88.01
CA TRP A 33 41.78 -4.72 -87.25
C TRP A 33 42.53 -3.79 -86.28
N LYS A 34 42.97 -2.60 -86.72
CA LYS A 34 43.60 -1.61 -85.83
C LYS A 34 42.66 -1.19 -84.68
N LYS A 35 41.37 -0.96 -84.96
CA LYS A 35 40.37 -0.68 -83.92
C LYS A 35 40.22 -1.84 -82.96
N PHE A 36 40.19 -3.08 -83.44
CA PHE A 36 40.10 -4.28 -82.57
C PHE A 36 41.31 -4.43 -81.64
N LEU A 37 42.51 -4.03 -82.10
CA LEU A 37 43.69 -3.97 -81.24
C LEU A 37 43.65 -2.83 -80.20
N GLN A 38 42.76 -1.85 -80.34
CA GLN A 38 42.60 -0.71 -79.42
C GLN A 38 41.36 -0.85 -78.52
N GLU A 39 40.27 -1.43 -79.01
CA GLU A 39 38.99 -1.58 -78.33
C GLU A 39 38.85 -2.99 -77.77
N GLU A 40 38.65 -3.13 -76.45
CA GLU A 40 38.65 -4.44 -75.75
C GLU A 40 37.30 -5.18 -75.77
N LYS A 41 36.26 -4.56 -76.34
CA LYS A 41 34.87 -5.07 -76.29
C LYS A 41 34.38 -5.55 -77.64
N THR A 42 33.96 -4.67 -78.54
CA THR A 42 33.47 -5.07 -79.87
C THR A 42 33.86 -4.04 -80.91
N VAL A 43 34.13 -4.49 -82.14
CA VAL A 43 34.25 -3.62 -83.32
C VAL A 43 33.14 -3.94 -84.32
N ASN A 44 32.74 -2.98 -85.16
CA ASN A 44 31.73 -3.26 -86.17
C ASN A 44 32.30 -4.13 -87.30
N VAL A 45 32.03 -5.44 -87.24
CA VAL A 45 32.42 -6.43 -88.26
C VAL A 45 31.28 -6.80 -89.23
N SER A 46 30.09 -6.21 -89.08
CA SER A 46 28.87 -6.66 -89.77
C SER A 46 28.93 -6.66 -91.31
N GLN A 47 29.92 -5.96 -91.88
CA GLN A 47 30.14 -5.82 -93.33
C GLN A 47 31.44 -6.48 -93.81
N ILE A 48 32.16 -7.21 -92.95
CA ILE A 48 33.42 -7.88 -93.31
C ILE A 48 33.12 -9.30 -93.83
N PRO A 49 33.34 -9.57 -95.13
CA PRO A 49 33.16 -10.93 -95.67
C PRO A 49 34.20 -11.88 -95.08
N GLN A 50 33.84 -13.15 -94.96
CA GLN A 50 34.77 -14.22 -94.54
C GLN A 50 35.86 -14.42 -95.61
N PRO A 51 37.17 -14.24 -95.30
CA PRO A 51 38.25 -14.51 -96.24
C PRO A 51 38.37 -16.00 -96.56
N SER A 52 39.05 -16.32 -97.66
CA SER A 52 39.39 -17.73 -97.96
C SER A 52 40.37 -18.28 -96.92
N LYS A 53 40.27 -19.57 -96.56
CA LYS A 53 41.29 -20.23 -95.70
C LYS A 53 42.71 -20.17 -96.31
N SER A 54 42.82 -19.99 -97.63
CA SER A 54 44.10 -19.74 -98.32
C SER A 54 44.72 -18.37 -98.02
N GLU A 55 43.92 -17.40 -97.58
CA GLU A 55 44.35 -16.05 -97.19
C GLU A 55 44.66 -16.02 -95.69
N THR A 56 45.54 -16.92 -95.24
CA THR A 56 45.68 -17.35 -93.83
C THR A 56 45.76 -16.18 -92.83
N TYR A 57 46.51 -15.11 -93.14
CA TYR A 57 46.60 -13.93 -92.27
C TYR A 57 45.29 -13.15 -92.13
N MET A 58 44.52 -12.98 -93.22
CA MET A 58 43.21 -12.32 -93.16
C MET A 58 42.18 -13.22 -92.50
N TYR A 59 42.19 -14.52 -92.81
CA TYR A 59 41.29 -15.51 -92.23
C TYR A 59 41.46 -15.61 -90.70
N LEU A 60 42.69 -15.68 -90.20
CA LEU A 60 42.99 -15.68 -88.76
C LEU A 60 42.46 -14.42 -88.06
N ARG A 61 42.76 -13.23 -88.59
CA ARG A 61 42.27 -11.95 -88.04
C ARG A 61 40.74 -11.88 -88.03
N TRP A 62 40.10 -12.36 -89.10
CA TRP A 62 38.65 -12.46 -89.20
C TRP A 62 38.10 -13.39 -88.11
N CYS A 63 38.64 -14.61 -87.96
CA CYS A 63 38.22 -15.54 -86.91
C CYS A 63 38.31 -14.90 -85.53
N LEU A 64 39.40 -14.19 -85.20
CA LEU A 64 39.58 -13.62 -83.86
C LEU A 64 38.62 -12.44 -83.58
N MET A 65 38.43 -11.55 -84.56
CA MET A 65 37.46 -10.45 -84.43
C MET A 65 36.02 -10.96 -84.30
N PHE A 66 35.65 -11.97 -85.10
CA PHE A 66 34.31 -12.57 -85.05
C PHE A 66 34.12 -13.45 -83.81
N ALA A 67 35.15 -14.15 -83.33
CA ALA A 67 35.09 -14.92 -82.08
C ALA A 67 34.78 -13.99 -80.91
N ASN A 68 35.54 -12.89 -80.79
CA ASN A 68 35.33 -11.87 -79.78
C ASN A 68 33.92 -11.27 -79.85
N ASN A 69 33.46 -10.89 -81.04
CA ASN A 69 32.12 -10.32 -81.20
C ASN A 69 30.98 -11.31 -80.91
N ASN A 70 31.12 -12.58 -81.27
CA ASN A 70 30.14 -13.61 -80.92
C ASN A 70 30.12 -13.85 -79.41
N PHE A 71 31.29 -13.89 -78.76
CA PHE A 71 31.40 -13.99 -77.30
C PHE A 71 30.67 -12.85 -76.60
N CYS A 72 30.92 -11.59 -77.00
CA CYS A 72 30.24 -10.42 -76.43
C CYS A 72 28.72 -10.38 -76.74
N ALA A 73 28.27 -11.07 -77.79
CA ALA A 73 26.88 -11.21 -78.17
C ALA A 73 26.19 -12.45 -77.56
N ASN A 74 26.81 -13.11 -76.58
CA ASN A 74 26.35 -14.35 -75.94
C ASN A 74 26.15 -15.54 -76.90
N ASN A 75 26.88 -15.55 -78.02
CA ASN A 75 26.95 -16.68 -78.96
C ASN A 75 28.25 -17.47 -78.73
N ILE A 76 28.31 -18.14 -77.57
CA ILE A 76 29.52 -18.77 -77.05
C ILE A 76 30.00 -19.92 -77.94
N GLU A 77 29.10 -20.81 -78.36
CA GLU A 77 29.39 -21.92 -79.27
C GLU A 77 30.14 -21.43 -80.52
N ARG A 78 29.61 -20.37 -81.17
CA ARG A 78 30.25 -19.78 -82.35
C ARG A 78 31.57 -19.08 -82.05
N ALA A 79 31.74 -18.52 -80.86
CA ALA A 79 33.02 -17.95 -80.45
C ALA A 79 34.09 -19.04 -80.29
N GLU A 80 33.73 -20.15 -79.65
CA GLU A 80 34.61 -21.30 -79.43
C GLU A 80 34.97 -22.02 -80.72
N GLU A 81 34.02 -22.21 -81.66
CA GLU A 81 34.30 -22.71 -83.01
C GLU A 81 35.40 -21.90 -83.72
N LEU A 82 35.31 -20.57 -83.66
CA LEU A 82 36.27 -19.67 -84.29
C LEU A 82 37.62 -19.65 -83.57
N MET A 83 37.64 -19.86 -82.26
CA MET A 83 38.88 -20.04 -81.49
C MET A 83 39.56 -21.39 -81.77
N MET A 84 38.79 -22.46 -81.94
CA MET A 84 39.29 -23.77 -82.38
C MET A 84 39.86 -23.72 -83.80
N GLU A 85 39.24 -22.97 -84.74
CA GLU A 85 39.80 -22.73 -86.08
C GLU A 85 41.18 -22.02 -86.02
N ILE A 86 41.37 -21.07 -85.11
CA ILE A 86 42.67 -20.42 -84.89
C ILE A 86 43.69 -21.40 -84.31
N GLU A 87 43.28 -22.21 -83.34
CA GLU A 87 44.13 -23.22 -82.68
C GLU A 87 44.60 -24.29 -83.67
N MET A 88 43.71 -24.81 -84.52
CA MET A 88 44.01 -25.80 -85.56
C MET A 88 45.05 -25.30 -86.59
N ILE A 89 45.03 -24.01 -86.92
CA ILE A 89 46.01 -23.39 -87.83
C ILE A 89 47.36 -23.17 -87.10
N GLY A 90 47.31 -22.81 -85.83
CA GLY A 90 48.43 -22.87 -84.90
C GLY A 90 49.39 -21.66 -84.85
N PRO A 91 50.23 -21.57 -83.80
CA PRO A 91 50.97 -20.36 -83.44
C PRO A 91 52.01 -19.90 -84.45
N LYS A 92 52.52 -20.80 -85.30
CA LYS A 92 53.47 -20.43 -86.38
C LYS A 92 52.83 -19.52 -87.43
N ALA A 93 51.52 -19.60 -87.64
CA ALA A 93 50.81 -18.82 -88.64
C ALA A 93 50.34 -17.46 -88.09
N TYR A 94 49.86 -17.40 -86.84
CA TYR A 94 49.39 -16.15 -86.25
C TYR A 94 50.48 -15.34 -85.52
N GLY A 95 51.59 -15.97 -85.10
CA GLY A 95 52.69 -15.31 -84.38
C GLY A 95 53.27 -14.06 -85.06
N PRO A 96 53.40 -14.00 -86.41
CA PRO A 96 53.84 -12.80 -87.12
C PRO A 96 52.81 -11.65 -87.17
N ILE A 97 51.55 -11.87 -86.75
CA ILE A 97 50.49 -10.85 -86.80
C ILE A 97 50.59 -9.95 -85.56
N PRO A 98 50.86 -8.63 -85.71
CA PRO A 98 50.97 -7.72 -84.57
C PRO A 98 49.69 -7.70 -83.74
N GLY A 99 49.84 -7.82 -82.41
CA GLY A 99 48.73 -7.79 -81.44
C GLY A 99 47.85 -9.05 -81.38
N PHE A 100 48.04 -10.02 -82.28
CA PHE A 100 47.15 -11.18 -82.37
C PHE A 100 47.22 -12.09 -81.14
N ALA A 101 48.42 -12.56 -80.77
CA ALA A 101 48.60 -13.49 -79.65
C ALA A 101 47.99 -12.93 -78.36
N MET A 102 48.28 -11.65 -78.04
CA MET A 102 47.70 -10.94 -76.89
C MET A 102 46.16 -10.93 -76.89
N ARG A 103 45.52 -10.70 -78.05
CA ARG A 103 44.05 -10.71 -78.16
C ARG A 103 43.46 -12.13 -78.14
N TYR A 104 44.17 -13.12 -78.67
CA TYR A 104 43.79 -14.52 -78.62
C TYR A 104 43.86 -15.06 -77.18
N ASP A 105 44.97 -14.82 -76.47
CA ASP A 105 45.16 -15.23 -75.08
C ASP A 105 44.15 -14.55 -74.14
N ASP A 106 43.89 -13.25 -74.34
CA ASP A 106 42.88 -12.49 -73.57
C ASP A 106 41.46 -13.02 -73.80
N LEU A 107 41.07 -13.33 -75.05
CA LEU A 107 39.76 -13.91 -75.36
C LEU A 107 39.65 -15.35 -74.83
N ALA A 108 40.70 -16.17 -74.94
CA ALA A 108 40.73 -17.52 -74.39
C ALA A 108 40.57 -17.50 -72.86
N ALA A 109 41.23 -16.56 -72.17
CA ALA A 109 41.07 -16.36 -70.73
C ALA A 109 39.64 -15.90 -70.37
N LYS A 110 39.03 -15.01 -71.16
CA LYS A 110 37.63 -14.56 -70.98
C LYS A 110 36.60 -15.69 -71.21
N ILE A 111 36.81 -16.55 -72.21
CA ILE A 111 35.97 -17.76 -72.44
C ILE A 111 36.13 -18.77 -71.29
N LYS A 112 37.35 -18.96 -70.79
CA LYS A 112 37.60 -19.78 -69.59
C LYS A 112 36.91 -19.21 -68.34
N ALA A 113 36.89 -17.88 -68.18
CA ALA A 113 36.21 -17.20 -67.09
C ALA A 113 34.68 -17.35 -67.18
N TYR A 114 34.10 -17.29 -68.40
CA TYR A 114 32.68 -17.59 -68.67
C TYR A 114 32.29 -18.96 -68.10
N HIS A 115 33.01 -20.03 -68.48
CA HIS A 115 32.69 -21.39 -68.03
C HIS A 115 32.87 -21.57 -66.52
N ALA A 116 33.86 -20.92 -65.92
CA ALA A 116 34.08 -20.97 -64.48
C ALA A 116 32.94 -20.28 -63.70
N VAL A 117 32.47 -19.12 -64.16
CA VAL A 117 31.34 -18.42 -63.57
C VAL A 117 30.04 -19.19 -63.77
N ASP A 118 29.80 -19.79 -64.94
CA ASP A 118 28.59 -20.56 -65.22
C ASP A 118 28.50 -21.83 -64.37
N ALA A 119 29.61 -22.56 -64.22
CA ALA A 119 29.69 -23.72 -63.33
C ALA A 119 29.39 -23.37 -61.85
N LEU A 120 29.85 -22.20 -61.38
CA LEU A 120 29.48 -21.70 -60.05
C LEU A 120 28.01 -21.28 -59.98
N TRP A 121 27.47 -20.64 -61.03
CA TRP A 121 26.07 -20.21 -61.08
C TRP A 121 25.10 -21.40 -60.99
N ILE A 122 25.33 -22.46 -61.76
CA ILE A 122 24.52 -23.69 -61.72
C ILE A 122 24.56 -24.34 -60.32
N ARG A 123 25.69 -24.25 -59.60
CA ARG A 123 25.79 -24.71 -58.22
C ARG A 123 25.05 -23.79 -57.25
N PHE A 124 25.23 -22.48 -57.41
CA PHE A 124 24.60 -21.44 -56.60
C PHE A 124 23.08 -21.55 -56.64
N LEU A 125 22.46 -21.69 -57.82
CA LEU A 125 21.00 -21.85 -57.96
C LEU A 125 20.42 -23.07 -57.21
N ARG A 126 21.25 -24.07 -56.86
CA ARG A 126 20.83 -25.30 -56.16
C ARG A 126 21.05 -25.28 -54.66
N ARG A 127 21.94 -24.41 -54.16
CA ARG A 127 22.45 -24.43 -52.78
C ARG A 127 22.45 -23.07 -52.09
N HIS A 128 22.34 -22.00 -52.88
CA HIS A 128 22.47 -20.61 -52.49
C HIS A 128 23.80 -20.27 -51.78
N ASP A 129 24.84 -21.10 -52.02
CA ASP A 129 26.17 -21.01 -51.40
C ASP A 129 27.30 -20.62 -52.38
N VAL A 130 28.02 -19.55 -52.04
CA VAL A 130 29.21 -19.11 -52.78
C VAL A 130 30.09 -18.24 -51.89
N THR A 131 31.40 -18.43 -51.97
CA THR A 131 32.38 -17.66 -51.20
C THR A 131 33.16 -16.68 -52.08
N LEU A 132 33.64 -15.57 -51.49
CA LEU A 132 34.47 -14.59 -52.21
C LEU A 132 35.71 -15.22 -52.84
N ARG A 133 36.30 -16.25 -52.21
CA ARG A 133 37.46 -16.99 -52.73
C ARG A 133 37.13 -17.81 -53.98
N GLU A 134 35.91 -18.31 -54.11
CA GLU A 134 35.48 -19.03 -55.32
C GLU A 134 35.18 -18.07 -56.48
N LEU A 135 34.80 -16.83 -56.17
CA LEU A 135 34.51 -15.77 -57.14
C LEU A 135 35.75 -14.99 -57.58
N ASP A 136 36.93 -15.30 -57.02
CA ASP A 136 38.23 -14.79 -57.45
C ASP A 136 38.69 -15.50 -58.74
N ILE A 137 37.90 -15.29 -59.80
CA ILE A 137 38.09 -15.85 -61.13
C ILE A 137 38.78 -14.79 -61.99
N ASP A 138 40.00 -15.10 -62.45
CA ASP A 138 40.75 -14.27 -63.39
C ASP A 138 39.89 -13.92 -64.62
N LYS A 139 40.01 -12.68 -65.10
CA LYS A 139 39.21 -12.08 -66.19
C LYS A 139 37.69 -12.04 -66.02
N ALA A 140 37.07 -12.58 -64.96
CA ALA A 140 35.61 -12.63 -64.83
C ALA A 140 34.93 -11.25 -64.80
N THR A 141 35.63 -10.19 -64.36
CA THR A 141 35.13 -8.81 -64.37
C THR A 141 35.42 -8.04 -65.66
N GLU A 142 36.19 -8.63 -66.59
CA GLU A 142 36.61 -8.05 -67.87
C GLU A 142 35.88 -8.67 -69.08
N VAL A 143 35.07 -9.72 -68.87
CA VAL A 143 34.25 -10.31 -69.95
C VAL A 143 33.26 -9.28 -70.49
N CYS A 144 33.05 -9.30 -71.81
CA CYS A 144 32.07 -8.43 -72.48
C CYS A 144 30.67 -9.05 -72.57
N GLU A 145 30.55 -10.36 -72.34
CA GLU A 145 29.27 -11.07 -72.23
C GLU A 145 28.58 -10.66 -70.93
N LEU A 146 27.38 -10.07 -71.06
CA LEU A 146 26.73 -9.33 -69.98
C LEU A 146 26.04 -10.25 -68.95
N GLY A 147 25.59 -11.43 -69.36
CA GLY A 147 25.00 -12.43 -68.47
C GLY A 147 26.01 -12.97 -67.46
N THR A 148 27.23 -13.25 -67.88
CA THR A 148 28.36 -13.68 -67.04
C THR A 148 28.73 -12.59 -66.03
N LEU A 149 28.81 -11.33 -66.45
CA LEU A 149 28.98 -10.22 -65.53
C LEU A 149 27.83 -10.17 -64.51
N ALA A 150 26.58 -10.33 -64.93
CA ALA A 150 25.43 -10.31 -64.03
C ALA A 150 25.46 -11.46 -63.01
N LYS A 151 25.72 -12.71 -63.45
CA LYS A 151 25.91 -13.89 -62.59
C LYS A 151 27.02 -13.66 -61.56
N HIS A 152 28.20 -13.22 -62.00
CA HIS A 152 29.36 -12.97 -61.13
C HIS A 152 29.09 -11.88 -60.10
N ARG A 153 28.52 -10.73 -60.52
CA ARG A 153 28.17 -9.63 -59.62
C ARG A 153 27.05 -10.00 -58.65
N PHE A 154 26.07 -10.81 -59.06
CA PHE A 154 25.03 -11.29 -58.15
C PHE A 154 25.61 -12.24 -57.09
N MET A 155 26.46 -13.19 -57.50
CA MET A 155 27.12 -14.08 -56.56
C MET A 155 28.07 -13.32 -55.61
N LEU A 156 28.74 -12.24 -56.06
CA LEU A 156 29.49 -11.34 -55.17
C LEU A 156 28.58 -10.64 -54.16
N ALA A 157 27.42 -10.13 -54.58
CA ALA A 157 26.45 -9.53 -53.66
C ALA A 157 25.96 -10.53 -52.59
N GLN A 158 25.66 -11.78 -52.99
CA GLN A 158 25.34 -12.86 -52.06
C GLN A 158 26.51 -13.16 -51.12
N ALA A 159 27.74 -13.31 -51.62
CA ALA A 159 28.90 -13.62 -50.80
C ALA A 159 29.23 -12.50 -49.80
N HIS A 160 29.10 -11.23 -50.19
CA HIS A 160 29.24 -10.09 -49.27
C HIS A 160 28.12 -10.08 -48.22
N PHE A 161 26.87 -10.33 -48.60
CA PHE A 161 25.75 -10.42 -47.66
C PHE A 161 25.96 -11.54 -46.64
N CYS A 162 26.35 -12.74 -47.09
CA CYS A 162 26.67 -13.89 -46.24
C CYS A 162 27.87 -13.68 -45.32
N ASN A 163 28.73 -12.71 -45.62
CA ASN A 163 29.86 -12.30 -44.77
C ASN A 163 29.53 -11.10 -43.85
N GLY A 164 28.27 -10.63 -43.82
CA GLY A 164 27.83 -9.50 -43.00
C GLY A 164 28.14 -8.12 -43.59
N ASP A 165 28.70 -8.05 -44.80
CA ASP A 165 29.07 -6.83 -45.49
C ASP A 165 27.88 -6.28 -46.30
N GLU A 166 26.84 -5.84 -45.57
CA GLU A 166 25.57 -5.36 -46.14
C GLU A 166 25.77 -4.18 -47.11
N GLU A 167 26.78 -3.33 -46.89
CA GLU A 167 27.08 -2.19 -47.76
C GLU A 167 27.67 -2.64 -49.12
N LYS A 168 28.69 -3.51 -49.13
CA LYS A 168 29.22 -4.03 -50.40
C LYS A 168 28.23 -4.92 -51.12
N ALA A 169 27.44 -5.71 -50.38
CA ALA A 169 26.37 -6.50 -50.95
C ALA A 169 25.35 -5.62 -51.69
N ARG A 170 24.95 -4.49 -51.08
CA ARG A 170 24.06 -3.52 -51.69
C ARG A 170 24.70 -2.84 -52.90
N GLU A 171 25.99 -2.49 -52.83
CA GLU A 171 26.70 -1.92 -54.00
C GLU A 171 26.73 -2.90 -55.18
N ASP A 172 27.17 -4.14 -54.97
CA ASP A 172 27.25 -5.13 -56.05
C ASP A 172 25.85 -5.40 -56.64
N PHE A 173 24.81 -5.46 -55.81
CA PHE A 173 23.43 -5.65 -56.29
C PHE A 173 22.88 -4.40 -57.00
N GLU A 174 22.68 -3.30 -56.27
CA GLU A 174 21.97 -2.11 -56.77
C GLU A 174 22.79 -1.31 -57.81
N ARG A 175 24.13 -1.28 -57.70
CA ARG A 175 24.98 -0.51 -58.63
C ARG A 175 25.63 -1.34 -59.73
N ARG A 176 25.73 -2.68 -59.60
CA ARG A 176 26.39 -3.51 -60.63
C ARG A 176 25.42 -4.49 -61.30
N VAL A 177 24.66 -5.29 -60.57
CA VAL A 177 23.64 -6.18 -61.17
C VAL A 177 22.49 -5.38 -61.78
N MET A 178 21.87 -4.47 -61.01
CA MET A 178 20.70 -3.73 -61.50
C MET A 178 21.03 -2.77 -62.65
N ILE A 179 22.25 -2.19 -62.69
CA ILE A 179 22.68 -1.38 -63.84
C ILE A 179 22.85 -2.24 -65.10
N LEU A 180 23.36 -3.47 -64.99
CA LEU A 180 23.41 -4.40 -66.13
C LEU A 180 22.00 -4.75 -66.62
N ALA A 181 21.09 -5.06 -65.70
CA ALA A 181 19.70 -5.41 -65.98
C ALA A 181 18.85 -4.27 -66.58
N GLU A 182 19.04 -3.03 -66.14
CA GLU A 182 18.15 -1.90 -66.47
C GLU A 182 18.73 -0.92 -67.50
N ARG A 183 20.05 -0.93 -67.75
CA ARG A 183 20.75 0.09 -68.56
C ARG A 183 21.63 -0.47 -69.67
N THR A 184 21.50 -1.75 -70.00
CA THR A 184 22.23 -2.39 -71.11
C THR A 184 21.28 -3.14 -72.04
N SER A 185 21.82 -3.84 -73.03
CA SER A 185 21.06 -4.72 -73.92
C SER A 185 20.75 -6.10 -73.34
N LEU A 186 21.24 -6.41 -72.13
CA LEU A 186 20.91 -7.66 -71.43
C LEU A 186 19.44 -7.66 -71.00
N LYS A 187 18.71 -8.71 -71.36
CA LYS A 187 17.44 -9.06 -70.71
C LYS A 187 17.74 -10.05 -69.60
N ILE A 188 17.17 -9.85 -68.42
CA ILE A 188 17.41 -10.74 -67.27
C ILE A 188 16.77 -12.11 -67.48
N GLU A 189 15.70 -12.17 -68.28
CA GLU A 189 14.96 -13.38 -68.66
C GLU A 189 15.79 -14.29 -69.59
N ASP A 190 16.79 -13.76 -70.28
CA ASP A 190 17.72 -14.53 -71.11
C ASP A 190 18.83 -15.21 -70.25
N VAL A 191 18.81 -15.04 -68.92
CA VAL A 191 19.76 -15.63 -67.96
C VAL A 191 19.04 -16.52 -66.96
N ASP A 192 19.20 -17.83 -67.11
CA ASP A 192 18.53 -18.85 -66.27
C ASP A 192 18.72 -18.60 -64.76
N GLY A 193 17.61 -18.58 -64.02
CA GLY A 193 17.53 -18.36 -62.56
C GLY A 193 17.87 -16.94 -62.06
N LEU A 194 18.27 -16.00 -62.92
CA LEU A 194 18.61 -14.64 -62.49
C LEU A 194 17.39 -13.78 -62.08
N PRO A 195 16.22 -13.83 -62.76
CA PRO A 195 15.04 -13.05 -62.37
C PRO A 195 14.52 -13.39 -60.97
N GLU A 196 14.47 -14.68 -60.62
CA GLU A 196 14.02 -15.17 -59.31
C GLU A 196 14.93 -14.67 -58.18
N GLU A 197 16.25 -14.77 -58.38
CA GLU A 197 17.26 -14.35 -57.41
C GLU A 197 17.32 -12.83 -57.25
N ILE A 198 17.16 -12.05 -58.33
CA ILE A 198 16.94 -10.59 -58.26
C ILE A 198 15.66 -10.27 -57.46
N GLY A 199 14.57 -11.02 -57.68
CA GLY A 199 13.33 -10.86 -56.94
C GLY A 199 13.52 -11.09 -55.43
N ARG A 200 14.20 -12.18 -55.06
CA ARG A 200 14.57 -12.51 -53.68
C ARG A 200 15.41 -11.41 -53.03
N PHE A 201 16.43 -10.90 -53.73
CA PHE A 201 17.31 -9.85 -53.22
C PHE A 201 16.61 -8.50 -53.07
N LYS A 202 15.67 -8.13 -53.94
CA LYS A 202 14.83 -6.93 -53.76
C LYS A 202 14.00 -6.98 -52.47
N VAL A 203 13.43 -8.14 -52.13
CA VAL A 203 12.70 -8.32 -50.87
C VAL A 203 13.65 -8.21 -49.67
N ILE A 204 14.80 -8.88 -49.71
CA ILE A 204 15.81 -8.82 -48.65
C ILE A 204 16.28 -7.38 -48.42
N PHE A 205 16.77 -6.66 -49.44
CA PHE A 205 17.29 -5.30 -49.26
C PHE A 205 16.24 -4.27 -48.82
N LYS A 206 14.96 -4.48 -49.14
CA LYS A 206 13.87 -3.71 -48.55
C LYS A 206 13.77 -3.99 -47.05
N SER A 207 13.60 -5.26 -46.65
CA SER A 207 13.50 -5.67 -45.25
C SER A 207 14.74 -5.30 -44.41
N LEU A 208 15.94 -5.31 -45.01
CA LEU A 208 17.17 -4.82 -44.37
C LEU A 208 17.13 -3.32 -44.08
N THR A 209 16.52 -2.53 -44.97
CA THR A 209 16.34 -1.09 -44.76
C THR A 209 15.36 -0.84 -43.62
N ASP A 210 14.22 -1.52 -43.66
CA ASP A 210 13.14 -1.38 -42.68
C ASP A 210 13.60 -1.83 -41.28
N VAL A 211 14.28 -2.98 -41.16
CA VAL A 211 14.78 -3.49 -39.86
C VAL A 211 15.90 -2.62 -39.28
N ASN A 212 16.81 -2.09 -40.12
CA ASN A 212 17.89 -1.23 -39.62
C ASN A 212 17.38 0.16 -39.18
N LEU A 213 16.30 0.67 -39.78
CA LEU A 213 15.61 1.87 -39.30
C LEU A 213 14.93 1.63 -37.96
N ALA A 214 14.11 0.56 -37.85
CA ALA A 214 13.44 0.21 -36.59
C ALA A 214 14.43 -0.14 -35.46
N TRP A 215 15.55 -0.79 -35.80
CA TRP A 215 16.64 -1.08 -34.85
C TRP A 215 17.28 0.18 -34.31
N LYS A 216 17.59 1.15 -35.19
CA LYS A 216 18.17 2.43 -34.79
C LYS A 216 17.23 3.22 -33.87
N ASP A 217 15.93 3.20 -34.15
CA ASP A 217 14.93 3.85 -33.30
C ASP A 217 14.87 3.19 -31.91
N PHE A 218 14.73 1.86 -31.85
CA PHE A 218 14.73 1.09 -30.60
C PHE A 218 16.02 1.22 -29.76
N LEU A 219 17.17 1.44 -30.39
CA LEU A 219 18.41 1.75 -29.67
C LEU A 219 18.41 3.15 -29.02
N VAL A 220 17.59 4.08 -29.51
CA VAL A 220 17.46 5.45 -28.98
C VAL A 220 16.29 5.58 -27.99
N THR A 221 15.13 5.03 -28.33
CA THR A 221 13.88 5.15 -27.54
C THR A 221 13.76 4.10 -26.45
N GLY A 222 14.30 2.90 -26.69
CA GLY A 222 14.00 1.71 -25.89
C GLY A 222 12.65 1.05 -26.22
N GLU A 223 11.86 1.63 -27.11
CA GLU A 223 10.52 1.16 -27.50
C GLU A 223 10.54 0.54 -28.90
N SER A 224 9.61 -0.37 -29.18
CA SER A 224 9.45 -0.97 -30.51
C SER A 224 7.97 -1.19 -30.84
N ILE A 225 7.60 -0.91 -32.09
CA ILE A 225 6.28 -1.25 -32.64
C ILE A 225 6.20 -2.71 -33.16
N GLY A 226 7.31 -3.46 -33.05
CA GLY A 226 7.44 -4.82 -33.58
C GLY A 226 8.02 -4.85 -35.00
N PHE A 227 8.50 -6.02 -35.40
CA PHE A 227 9.00 -6.29 -36.75
C PHE A 227 8.66 -7.72 -37.16
N ASP A 228 8.43 -7.98 -38.45
CA ASP A 228 8.27 -9.33 -38.98
C ASP A 228 9.61 -9.84 -39.54
N PRO A 229 10.31 -10.76 -38.85
CA PRO A 229 11.60 -11.28 -39.30
C PRO A 229 11.50 -12.28 -40.46
N THR A 230 10.30 -12.76 -40.82
CA THR A 230 10.08 -13.85 -41.79
C THR A 230 10.86 -13.68 -43.12
N PRO A 231 10.95 -12.49 -43.75
CA PRO A 231 11.72 -12.30 -44.99
C PRO A 231 13.24 -12.49 -44.82
N LEU A 232 13.75 -12.42 -43.59
CA LEU A 232 15.18 -12.43 -43.25
C LEU A 232 15.64 -13.78 -42.68
N GLU A 233 14.77 -14.57 -42.06
CA GLU A 233 15.10 -15.82 -41.34
C GLU A 233 15.87 -16.87 -42.17
N LYS A 234 15.57 -17.02 -43.46
CA LYS A 234 16.11 -18.10 -44.31
C LYS A 234 17.35 -17.70 -45.11
N ASN A 235 18.17 -16.82 -44.54
CA ASN A 235 19.36 -16.27 -45.19
C ASN A 235 20.65 -16.66 -44.46
N CYS A 236 21.76 -16.63 -45.20
CA CYS A 236 23.10 -16.93 -44.70
C CYS A 236 23.64 -15.93 -43.66
N ASN A 237 23.09 -14.72 -43.59
CA ASN A 237 23.38 -13.74 -42.54
C ASN A 237 22.18 -13.67 -41.56
N PRO A 238 22.31 -14.20 -40.33
CA PRO A 238 21.22 -14.22 -39.36
C PRO A 238 21.07 -12.92 -38.56
N ILE A 239 22.04 -12.00 -38.60
CA ILE A 239 22.03 -10.78 -37.77
C ILE A 239 20.77 -9.92 -38.00
N PRO A 240 20.32 -9.67 -39.25
CA PRO A 240 19.10 -8.89 -39.49
C PRO A 240 17.82 -9.59 -39.00
N ALA A 241 17.74 -10.92 -39.12
CA ALA A 241 16.62 -11.69 -38.59
C ALA A 241 16.60 -11.62 -37.05
N ILE A 242 17.76 -11.79 -36.40
CA ILE A 242 17.92 -11.64 -34.94
C ILE A 242 17.45 -10.25 -34.47
N LYS A 243 17.86 -9.16 -35.14
CA LYS A 243 17.33 -7.81 -34.87
C LYS A 243 15.80 -7.77 -34.97
N GLY A 244 15.23 -8.41 -36.01
CA GLY A 244 13.79 -8.54 -36.20
C GLY A 244 13.08 -9.26 -35.04
N HIS A 245 13.58 -10.41 -34.57
CA HIS A 245 13.01 -11.10 -33.41
C HIS A 245 13.13 -10.29 -32.11
N ILE A 246 14.24 -9.56 -31.91
CA ILE A 246 14.39 -8.66 -30.74
C ILE A 246 13.36 -7.52 -30.81
N LEU A 247 13.13 -6.92 -31.99
CA LEU A 247 12.12 -5.87 -32.18
C LEU A 247 10.70 -6.42 -31.99
N LYS A 248 10.38 -7.60 -32.53
CA LYS A 248 9.14 -8.35 -32.28
C LYS A 248 8.93 -8.56 -30.77
N ALA A 249 9.95 -9.01 -30.05
CA ALA A 249 9.89 -9.19 -28.61
C ALA A 249 9.70 -7.87 -27.85
N ALA A 250 10.45 -6.82 -28.22
CA ALA A 250 10.43 -5.53 -27.53
C ALA A 250 9.07 -4.82 -27.59
N SER A 251 8.20 -5.12 -28.57
CA SER A 251 6.84 -4.58 -28.61
C SER A 251 5.87 -5.25 -27.63
N ASN A 252 6.16 -6.49 -27.21
CA ASN A 252 5.38 -7.24 -26.23
C ASN A 252 6.22 -8.38 -25.63
N VAL A 253 7.14 -8.05 -24.73
CA VAL A 253 8.07 -9.03 -24.13
C VAL A 253 7.32 -10.14 -23.40
N CYS A 254 6.15 -9.81 -22.86
CA CYS A 254 5.34 -10.64 -21.99
C CYS A 254 4.60 -11.76 -22.74
N GLU A 255 4.35 -11.60 -24.04
CA GLU A 255 3.76 -12.64 -24.90
C GLU A 255 4.78 -13.22 -25.89
N LEU A 256 5.68 -12.39 -26.43
CA LEU A 256 6.56 -12.73 -27.55
C LEU A 256 8.02 -12.97 -27.14
N GLY A 257 8.41 -12.63 -25.91
CA GLY A 257 9.80 -12.67 -25.45
C GLY A 257 10.41 -14.08 -25.46
N THR A 258 9.71 -15.07 -24.91
CA THR A 258 10.20 -16.47 -24.84
C THR A 258 10.35 -17.09 -26.23
N GLU A 259 9.32 -16.98 -27.08
CA GLU A 259 9.35 -17.47 -28.48
C GLU A 259 10.49 -16.81 -29.26
N ALA A 260 10.62 -15.49 -29.16
CA ALA A 260 11.70 -14.76 -29.82
C ALA A 260 13.09 -15.15 -29.32
N LEU A 261 13.27 -15.46 -28.03
CA LEU A 261 14.54 -15.96 -27.51
C LEU A 261 14.89 -17.35 -28.05
N GLU A 262 13.91 -18.25 -28.21
CA GLU A 262 14.10 -19.54 -28.87
C GLU A 262 14.47 -19.39 -30.35
N ASP A 263 13.79 -18.50 -31.08
CA ASP A 263 14.13 -18.16 -32.46
C ASP A 263 15.54 -17.55 -32.60
N ILE A 264 15.92 -16.63 -31.70
CA ILE A 264 17.25 -16.01 -31.65
C ILE A 264 18.33 -17.04 -31.34
N ASP A 265 18.11 -17.92 -30.35
CA ASP A 265 19.09 -18.95 -30.00
C ASP A 265 19.22 -20.00 -31.14
N ARG A 266 18.12 -20.32 -31.86
CA ARG A 266 18.14 -21.11 -33.12
C ARG A 266 18.97 -20.44 -34.21
N LEU A 267 18.67 -19.18 -34.53
CA LEU A 267 19.42 -18.41 -35.54
C LEU A 267 20.90 -18.25 -35.18
N ARG A 268 21.22 -18.04 -33.89
CA ARG A 268 22.62 -17.97 -33.40
C ARG A 268 23.34 -19.31 -33.55
N SER A 269 22.68 -20.44 -33.30
CA SER A 269 23.30 -21.76 -33.48
C SER A 269 23.68 -22.08 -34.94
N ALA A 270 23.01 -21.43 -35.91
CA ALA A 270 23.34 -21.52 -37.33
C ALA A 270 24.37 -20.47 -37.80
N ALA A 271 24.76 -19.52 -36.93
CA ALA A 271 25.63 -18.42 -37.27
C ALA A 271 27.12 -18.81 -37.18
N SER A 272 27.90 -18.48 -38.21
CA SER A 272 29.36 -18.57 -38.19
C SER A 272 30.05 -17.25 -37.78
N GLN A 273 29.30 -16.15 -37.71
CA GLN A 273 29.79 -14.80 -37.43
C GLN A 273 29.65 -14.44 -35.95
N ALA A 274 30.55 -13.59 -35.44
CA ALA A 274 30.39 -12.97 -34.13
C ALA A 274 29.25 -11.94 -34.16
N LEU A 275 28.43 -11.92 -33.11
CA LEU A 275 27.34 -10.95 -33.00
C LEU A 275 27.86 -9.53 -32.77
N PRO A 276 27.30 -8.50 -33.44
CA PRO A 276 27.52 -7.10 -33.10
C PRO A 276 27.18 -6.83 -31.63
N ARG A 277 27.92 -5.91 -31.01
CA ARG A 277 27.81 -5.64 -29.56
C ARG A 277 26.41 -5.17 -29.16
N ASP A 278 25.83 -4.25 -29.91
CA ASP A 278 24.47 -3.75 -29.70
C ASP A 278 23.41 -4.85 -29.76
N VAL A 279 23.57 -5.81 -30.67
CA VAL A 279 22.71 -7.00 -30.77
C VAL A 279 22.92 -7.91 -29.57
N ALA A 280 24.16 -8.18 -29.16
CA ALA A 280 24.45 -9.00 -27.98
C ALA A 280 23.92 -8.38 -26.68
N ASP A 281 24.12 -7.07 -26.48
CA ASP A 281 23.65 -6.32 -25.31
C ASP A 281 22.10 -6.35 -25.23
N LYS A 282 21.40 -6.22 -26.36
CA LYS A 282 19.93 -6.31 -26.41
C LYS A 282 19.38 -7.74 -26.26
N ILE A 283 20.12 -8.79 -26.65
CA ILE A 283 19.76 -10.18 -26.33
C ILE A 283 19.84 -10.40 -24.80
N SER A 284 20.90 -9.90 -24.15
CA SER A 284 21.04 -9.99 -22.70
C SER A 284 19.90 -9.26 -21.97
N TRP A 285 19.59 -8.02 -22.39
CA TRP A 285 18.42 -7.27 -21.89
C TRP A 285 17.12 -8.08 -22.04
N LEU A 286 16.86 -8.67 -23.20
CA LEU A 286 15.63 -9.45 -23.41
C LEU A 286 15.57 -10.68 -22.49
N LYS A 287 16.69 -11.36 -22.25
CA LYS A 287 16.78 -12.47 -21.29
C LYS A 287 16.50 -12.01 -19.85
N GLU A 288 16.98 -10.84 -19.44
CA GLU A 288 16.70 -10.26 -18.12
C GLU A 288 15.22 -9.86 -17.95
N GLN A 289 14.60 -9.27 -18.97
CA GLN A 289 13.19 -8.90 -18.93
C GLN A 289 12.27 -10.14 -18.82
N VAL A 290 12.53 -11.18 -19.63
CA VAL A 290 11.77 -12.45 -19.56
C VAL A 290 11.97 -13.13 -18.20
N ALA A 291 13.20 -13.19 -17.68
CA ALA A 291 13.47 -13.80 -16.38
C ALA A 291 12.82 -13.05 -15.20
N THR A 292 12.76 -11.72 -15.26
CA THR A 292 12.05 -10.90 -14.26
C THR A 292 10.55 -11.22 -14.28
N TYR A 293 9.97 -11.21 -15.47
CA TYR A 293 8.55 -11.51 -15.68
C TYR A 293 8.15 -12.92 -15.19
N ASP A 294 8.96 -13.94 -15.45
CA ASP A 294 8.70 -15.30 -14.96
C ASP A 294 8.76 -15.39 -13.42
N ALA A 295 9.68 -14.66 -12.77
CA ALA A 295 9.80 -14.60 -11.32
C ALA A 295 8.63 -13.82 -10.65
N GLU A 296 8.15 -12.77 -11.31
CA GLU A 296 6.96 -12.00 -10.94
C GLU A 296 5.70 -12.87 -10.99
N LEU A 297 5.46 -13.57 -12.12
CA LEU A 297 4.37 -14.53 -12.27
C LEU A 297 4.43 -15.63 -11.21
N ALA A 298 5.60 -16.25 -10.99
CA ALA A 298 5.75 -17.32 -9.99
C ALA A 298 5.48 -16.83 -8.55
N SER A 299 5.65 -15.54 -8.28
CA SER A 299 5.32 -14.93 -6.99
C SER A 299 3.82 -14.67 -6.86
N LEU A 300 3.19 -14.11 -7.90
CA LEU A 300 1.74 -13.98 -7.96
C LEU A 300 1.04 -15.35 -7.85
N ASP A 301 1.47 -16.37 -8.58
CA ASP A 301 0.82 -17.69 -8.57
C ASP A 301 0.90 -18.38 -7.20
N ARG A 302 1.96 -18.14 -6.41
CA ARG A 302 2.07 -18.58 -5.02
C ARG A 302 1.02 -17.88 -4.14
N ALA A 303 0.91 -16.56 -4.24
CA ALA A 303 -0.10 -15.79 -3.50
C ALA A 303 -1.52 -16.21 -3.92
N TRP A 304 -1.78 -16.30 -5.23
CA TRP A 304 -3.05 -16.72 -5.82
C TRP A 304 -3.51 -18.09 -5.30
N LYS A 305 -2.60 -19.07 -5.26
CA LYS A 305 -2.88 -20.42 -4.75
C LYS A 305 -3.25 -20.42 -3.27
N GLU A 306 -2.61 -19.60 -2.43
CA GLU A 306 -3.00 -19.49 -1.01
C GLU A 306 -4.37 -18.80 -0.87
N PHE A 307 -4.59 -17.67 -1.54
CA PHE A 307 -5.89 -16.98 -1.54
C PHE A 307 -7.03 -17.90 -1.97
N MET A 308 -6.86 -18.63 -3.07
CA MET A 308 -7.90 -19.56 -3.56
C MET A 308 -8.19 -20.71 -2.60
N THR A 309 -7.26 -21.04 -1.70
CA THR A 309 -7.40 -22.10 -0.68
C THR A 309 -7.98 -21.58 0.64
N ARG A 310 -7.75 -20.31 1.00
CA ARG A 310 -7.98 -19.78 2.37
C ARG A 310 -8.81 -18.48 2.44
N ASP A 311 -9.27 -17.97 1.30
CA ASP A 311 -9.98 -16.68 1.14
C ASP A 311 -9.27 -15.48 1.79
N SER A 312 -7.96 -15.61 1.99
CA SER A 312 -7.08 -14.69 2.70
C SER A 312 -5.61 -14.99 2.40
N LEU A 313 -4.74 -14.00 2.61
CA LEU A 313 -3.28 -14.14 2.53
C LEU A 313 -2.65 -14.00 3.91
N ARG A 314 -1.57 -14.73 4.19
CA ARG A 314 -0.74 -14.50 5.39
C ARG A 314 0.05 -13.20 5.25
N ARG A 315 0.33 -12.56 6.39
CA ARG A 315 1.31 -11.45 6.45
C ARG A 315 2.67 -11.94 5.92
N GLY A 316 3.32 -11.12 5.09
CA GLY A 316 4.64 -11.39 4.54
C GLY A 316 4.66 -12.17 3.21
N ILE A 317 3.51 -12.43 2.60
CA ILE A 317 3.45 -12.86 1.18
C ILE A 317 3.46 -11.60 0.33
N ASP A 318 4.55 -11.40 -0.41
CA ASP A 318 4.75 -10.31 -1.36
C ASP A 318 4.48 -10.79 -2.79
N TYR A 319 3.90 -9.93 -3.62
CA TYR A 319 3.57 -10.20 -5.02
C TYR A 319 3.50 -8.90 -5.83
N PRO A 320 3.82 -8.91 -7.13
CA PRO A 320 3.84 -7.69 -7.93
C PRO A 320 2.44 -7.09 -8.12
N HIS A 321 2.29 -5.79 -7.84
CA HIS A 321 1.03 -5.05 -7.98
C HIS A 321 0.76 -4.56 -9.41
N GLU A 322 1.81 -4.45 -10.23
CA GLU A 322 1.75 -4.06 -11.65
C GLU A 322 2.30 -5.22 -12.49
N LEU A 323 1.50 -5.69 -13.45
CA LEU A 323 1.80 -6.89 -14.24
C LEU A 323 1.36 -6.68 -15.69
N CYS A 324 2.24 -7.04 -16.61
CA CYS A 324 2.06 -6.79 -18.04
C CYS A 324 0.88 -7.55 -18.67
N ARG A 325 0.65 -8.83 -18.30
CA ARG A 325 -0.49 -9.60 -18.84
C ARG A 325 -1.79 -9.24 -18.11
N PRO A 326 -2.87 -8.86 -18.80
CA PRO A 326 -4.12 -8.42 -18.16
C PRO A 326 -4.74 -9.45 -17.20
N GLU A 327 -4.62 -10.75 -17.48
CA GLU A 327 -5.10 -11.83 -16.62
C GLU A 327 -4.37 -11.83 -15.27
N ALA A 328 -3.05 -11.67 -15.30
CA ALA A 328 -2.19 -11.62 -14.12
C ALA A 328 -2.42 -10.31 -13.33
N GLN A 329 -2.59 -9.19 -14.04
CA GLN A 329 -2.95 -7.91 -13.43
C GLN A 329 -4.30 -7.97 -12.69
N ILE A 330 -5.30 -8.63 -13.28
CA ILE A 330 -6.60 -8.86 -12.66
C ILE A 330 -6.46 -9.70 -11.39
N ARG A 331 -5.68 -10.80 -11.43
CA ARG A 331 -5.40 -11.60 -10.23
C ARG A 331 -4.75 -10.76 -9.12
N SER A 332 -3.76 -9.93 -9.44
CA SER A 332 -3.14 -9.04 -8.46
C SER A 332 -4.15 -8.07 -7.84
N TRP A 333 -4.96 -7.38 -8.66
CA TRP A 333 -5.98 -6.45 -8.16
C TRP A 333 -7.07 -7.13 -7.31
N ILE A 334 -7.38 -8.42 -7.58
CA ILE A 334 -8.24 -9.21 -6.70
C ILE A 334 -7.59 -9.42 -5.33
N LEU A 335 -6.29 -9.75 -5.29
CA LEU A 335 -5.57 -9.92 -4.02
C LEU A 335 -5.49 -8.60 -3.24
N ASP A 336 -5.16 -7.49 -3.91
CA ASP A 336 -5.14 -6.13 -3.34
C ASP A 336 -6.49 -5.81 -2.68
N GLY A 337 -7.59 -5.95 -3.44
CA GLY A 337 -8.94 -5.62 -2.97
C GLY A 337 -9.49 -6.58 -1.92
N VAL A 338 -8.97 -7.81 -1.81
CA VAL A 338 -9.32 -8.75 -0.74
C VAL A 338 -8.50 -8.49 0.53
N GLN A 339 -7.25 -8.04 0.40
CA GLN A 339 -6.41 -7.65 1.53
C GLN A 339 -6.91 -6.36 2.18
N ASP A 340 -7.24 -5.34 1.39
CA ASP A 340 -7.83 -4.08 1.85
C ASP A 340 -9.17 -3.78 1.15
N PRO A 341 -10.26 -4.45 1.59
CA PRO A 341 -11.58 -4.28 1.01
C PRO A 341 -12.22 -2.95 1.39
N CYS A 342 -11.72 -2.26 2.43
CA CYS A 342 -12.25 -0.97 2.86
C CYS A 342 -11.71 0.18 2.01
N ALA A 343 -10.39 0.25 1.81
CA ALA A 343 -9.77 1.41 1.15
C ALA A 343 -9.77 1.30 -0.39
N ILE A 344 -9.49 0.11 -0.93
CA ILE A 344 -9.28 -0.09 -2.38
C ILE A 344 -10.15 -1.20 -2.99
N GLY A 345 -10.93 -1.94 -2.21
CA GLY A 345 -11.75 -3.06 -2.69
C GLY A 345 -12.62 -2.72 -3.90
N GLN A 346 -13.46 -1.69 -3.79
CA GLN A 346 -14.33 -1.24 -4.88
C GLN A 346 -13.52 -0.67 -6.06
N GLU A 347 -12.49 0.14 -5.78
CA GLU A 347 -11.62 0.72 -6.82
C GLU A 347 -10.94 -0.37 -7.68
N ARG A 348 -10.45 -1.43 -7.04
CA ARG A 348 -9.86 -2.59 -7.72
C ARG A 348 -10.90 -3.34 -8.55
N LEU A 349 -12.12 -3.52 -8.04
CA LEU A 349 -13.22 -4.13 -8.80
C LEU A 349 -13.58 -3.32 -10.05
N ASP A 350 -13.62 -2.00 -9.94
CA ASP A 350 -13.90 -1.10 -11.07
C ASP A 350 -12.76 -1.13 -12.10
N ARG A 351 -11.49 -1.10 -11.67
CA ARG A 351 -10.32 -1.29 -12.55
C ARG A 351 -10.34 -2.64 -13.26
N ILE A 352 -10.70 -3.73 -12.57
CA ILE A 352 -10.87 -5.07 -13.17
C ILE A 352 -11.95 -5.05 -14.26
N ASN A 353 -13.09 -4.41 -13.99
CA ASN A 353 -14.19 -4.32 -14.97
C ASN A 353 -13.80 -3.47 -16.19
N GLN A 354 -13.11 -2.35 -15.99
CA GLN A 354 -12.59 -1.52 -17.08
C GLN A 354 -11.59 -2.28 -17.96
N LEU A 355 -10.60 -2.94 -17.36
CA LEU A 355 -9.60 -3.73 -18.09
C LEU A 355 -10.23 -4.90 -18.87
N ARG A 356 -11.31 -5.50 -18.34
CA ARG A 356 -12.09 -6.53 -19.04
C ARG A 356 -12.85 -5.99 -20.25
N LEU A 357 -13.32 -4.74 -20.23
CA LEU A 357 -13.95 -4.07 -21.37
C LEU A 357 -12.92 -3.72 -22.44
N ASP A 358 -11.79 -3.13 -22.04
CA ASP A 358 -10.78 -2.58 -22.95
C ASP A 358 -9.94 -3.66 -23.66
N LYS A 359 -9.55 -4.73 -22.94
CA LYS A 359 -8.63 -5.76 -23.46
C LYS A 359 -9.27 -7.12 -23.74
N LYS A 360 -10.46 -7.39 -23.19
CA LYS A 360 -11.19 -8.66 -23.31
C LYS A 360 -10.32 -9.92 -23.05
N PRO A 361 -9.55 -9.97 -21.96
CA PRO A 361 -8.65 -11.08 -21.64
C PRO A 361 -9.38 -12.41 -21.42
N GLN A 362 -8.69 -13.52 -21.69
CA GLN A 362 -9.24 -14.86 -21.46
C GLN A 362 -9.01 -15.28 -20.00
N LEU A 363 -10.03 -15.06 -19.16
CA LEU A 363 -9.97 -15.40 -17.73
C LEU A 363 -10.33 -16.87 -17.48
N ASP A 364 -9.48 -17.57 -16.74
CA ASP A 364 -9.78 -18.91 -16.24
C ASP A 364 -10.85 -18.92 -15.13
N ALA A 365 -11.39 -20.10 -14.83
CA ALA A 365 -12.44 -20.27 -13.83
C ALA A 365 -12.02 -19.90 -12.39
N SER A 366 -10.73 -20.01 -12.03
CA SER A 366 -10.22 -19.58 -10.73
C SER A 366 -10.23 -18.05 -10.63
N THR A 367 -9.80 -17.36 -11.69
CA THR A 367 -9.78 -15.89 -11.78
C THR A 367 -11.20 -15.32 -11.73
N ILE A 368 -12.15 -15.92 -12.46
CA ILE A 368 -13.59 -15.56 -12.38
C ILE A 368 -14.15 -15.80 -10.96
N SER A 369 -13.76 -16.89 -10.30
CA SER A 369 -14.15 -17.16 -8.90
C SER A 369 -13.57 -16.14 -7.93
N GLY A 370 -12.32 -15.68 -8.14
CA GLY A 370 -11.70 -14.63 -7.36
C GLY A 370 -12.42 -13.28 -7.46
N ILE A 371 -12.85 -12.88 -8.67
CA ILE A 371 -13.68 -11.67 -8.87
C ILE A 371 -14.96 -11.77 -8.02
N ARG A 372 -15.67 -12.91 -8.08
CA ARG A 372 -16.89 -13.13 -7.29
C ARG A 372 -16.65 -13.12 -5.78
N LYS A 373 -15.49 -13.60 -5.31
CA LYS A 373 -15.10 -13.49 -3.90
C LYS A 373 -14.90 -12.03 -3.49
N LEU A 374 -14.26 -11.22 -4.32
CA LEU A 374 -14.12 -9.77 -4.08
C LEU A 374 -15.48 -9.06 -4.08
N GLU A 375 -16.32 -9.28 -5.10
CA GLU A 375 -17.69 -8.75 -5.20
C GLU A 375 -18.52 -9.10 -3.95
N THR A 376 -18.45 -10.36 -3.51
CA THR A 376 -19.16 -10.84 -2.32
C THR A 376 -18.63 -10.17 -1.05
N ARG A 377 -17.30 -10.02 -0.92
CA ARG A 377 -16.66 -9.40 0.25
C ARG A 377 -17.06 -7.92 0.38
N ILE A 378 -17.05 -7.17 -0.73
CA ILE A 378 -17.51 -5.77 -0.77
C ILE A 378 -19.00 -5.70 -0.40
N LYS A 379 -19.85 -6.52 -1.04
CA LYS A 379 -21.29 -6.55 -0.77
C LYS A 379 -21.64 -6.92 0.68
N ASN A 380 -20.82 -7.73 1.34
CA ASN A 380 -21.00 -8.09 2.74
C ASN A 380 -20.75 -6.89 3.67
N LEU A 381 -19.81 -5.99 3.37
CA LEU A 381 -19.58 -4.76 4.15
C LEU A 381 -20.87 -3.92 4.25
N ASP A 382 -21.56 -3.70 3.13
CA ASP A 382 -22.87 -3.04 3.13
C ASP A 382 -23.93 -3.83 3.93
N GLY A 383 -23.83 -5.16 3.92
CA GLY A 383 -24.71 -6.06 4.69
C GLY A 383 -24.55 -5.86 6.19
N ASP A 384 -23.31 -5.76 6.63
CA ASP A 384 -22.91 -5.57 8.02
C ASP A 384 -23.32 -4.18 8.53
N VAL A 385 -23.13 -3.12 7.74
CA VAL A 385 -23.63 -1.77 8.05
C VAL A 385 -25.16 -1.76 8.16
N ARG A 386 -25.88 -2.36 7.21
CA ARG A 386 -27.36 -2.48 7.29
C ARG A 386 -27.84 -3.30 8.48
N GLN A 387 -27.05 -4.26 8.97
CA GLN A 387 -27.37 -5.00 10.19
C GLN A 387 -27.14 -4.14 11.43
N LEU A 388 -26.04 -3.40 11.47
CA LEU A 388 -25.76 -2.44 12.53
C LEU A 388 -26.83 -1.35 12.59
N ASP A 389 -27.27 -0.78 11.47
CA ASP A 389 -28.30 0.26 11.48
C ASP A 389 -29.63 -0.23 12.07
N ARG A 390 -30.04 -1.48 11.79
CA ARG A 390 -31.22 -2.08 12.44
C ARG A 390 -31.03 -2.24 13.95
N LEU A 391 -29.81 -2.63 14.37
CA LEU A 391 -29.47 -2.75 15.79
C LEU A 391 -29.46 -1.38 16.48
N TRP A 392 -28.91 -0.37 15.81
CA TRP A 392 -28.85 1.03 16.23
C TRP A 392 -30.24 1.63 16.42
N SER A 393 -31.14 1.48 15.45
CA SER A 393 -32.54 1.91 15.60
C SER A 393 -33.23 1.26 16.80
N THR A 394 -32.92 -0.02 17.08
CA THR A 394 -33.47 -0.74 18.25
C THR A 394 -32.89 -0.19 19.56
N PHE A 395 -31.57 0.03 19.60
CA PHE A 395 -30.83 0.57 20.73
C PHE A 395 -31.32 1.97 21.13
N ILE A 396 -31.44 2.90 20.17
CA ILE A 396 -31.96 4.25 20.40
C ILE A 396 -33.43 4.20 20.85
N SER A 397 -34.27 3.42 20.18
CA SER A 397 -35.71 3.31 20.53
C SER A 397 -35.95 2.73 21.93
N ALA A 398 -34.98 2.02 22.49
CA ALA A 398 -35.04 1.45 23.84
C ALA A 398 -34.39 2.35 24.93
N GLY A 399 -33.86 3.52 24.59
CA GLY A 399 -33.17 4.40 25.53
C GLY A 399 -31.69 4.02 25.73
N ASP A 400 -30.97 3.82 24.61
CA ASP A 400 -29.58 3.37 24.54
C ASP A 400 -29.29 2.08 25.34
N THR A 401 -30.13 1.06 25.12
CA THR A 401 -29.95 -0.29 25.68
C THR A 401 -30.48 -1.36 24.73
N LEU A 402 -30.11 -2.62 24.94
CA LEU A 402 -30.59 -3.79 24.21
C LEU A 402 -30.83 -4.92 25.20
N THR A 403 -32.02 -5.52 25.14
CA THR A 403 -32.45 -6.59 26.07
C THR A 403 -32.26 -8.01 25.52
N GLY A 404 -32.03 -8.15 24.21
CA GLY A 404 -31.71 -9.41 23.53
C GLY A 404 -30.22 -9.56 23.27
N SER A 405 -29.78 -10.79 22.97
CA SER A 405 -28.42 -11.03 22.49
C SER A 405 -28.18 -10.33 21.15
N PHE A 406 -27.04 -9.65 21.03
CA PHE A 406 -26.62 -8.96 19.81
C PHE A 406 -25.18 -9.30 19.47
N THR A 407 -24.77 -8.97 18.25
CA THR A 407 -23.38 -9.15 17.79
C THR A 407 -22.97 -7.91 17.03
N LEU A 408 -21.85 -7.33 17.44
CA LEU A 408 -21.16 -6.25 16.74
C LEU A 408 -19.89 -6.83 16.14
N LEU A 409 -19.49 -6.34 14.96
CA LEU A 409 -18.17 -6.67 14.44
C LEU A 409 -17.06 -6.03 15.29
N PRO A 410 -15.82 -6.55 15.26
CA PRO A 410 -14.67 -5.88 15.84
C PRO A 410 -14.42 -4.50 15.20
N SER A 411 -14.66 -4.40 13.89
CA SER A 411 -14.44 -3.21 13.07
C SER A 411 -15.41 -3.13 11.89
N TYR A 412 -15.90 -1.93 11.57
CA TYR A 412 -16.64 -1.57 10.36
C TYR A 412 -15.77 -0.66 9.47
N CYS A 413 -15.88 -0.77 8.15
CA CYS A 413 -15.14 0.12 7.23
C CYS A 413 -15.68 1.56 7.26
N ASP A 414 -17.00 1.73 7.42
CA ASP A 414 -17.63 3.05 7.51
C ASP A 414 -17.37 3.67 8.91
N PRO A 415 -16.82 4.89 9.01
CA PRO A 415 -16.50 5.51 10.29
C PRO A 415 -17.73 5.79 11.17
N VAL A 416 -18.89 6.10 10.57
CA VAL A 416 -20.13 6.35 11.33
C VAL A 416 -20.68 5.06 11.91
N ALA A 417 -20.65 3.96 11.16
CA ALA A 417 -20.93 2.61 11.63
C ALA A 417 -19.95 2.20 12.74
N GLN A 418 -18.66 2.46 12.60
CA GLN A 418 -17.70 2.16 13.66
C GLN A 418 -18.00 2.95 14.95
N ILE A 419 -18.35 4.23 14.84
CA ILE A 419 -18.77 5.06 15.98
C ILE A 419 -20.05 4.50 16.61
N LYS A 420 -21.10 4.20 15.84
CA LYS A 420 -22.34 3.57 16.33
C LYS A 420 -22.08 2.28 17.11
N ALA A 421 -21.24 1.39 16.57
CA ALA A 421 -20.88 0.13 17.22
C ALA A 421 -20.09 0.34 18.53
N LEU A 422 -19.20 1.34 18.57
CA LEU A 422 -18.47 1.73 19.77
C LEU A 422 -19.40 2.33 20.83
N THR A 423 -20.31 3.23 20.45
CA THR A 423 -21.29 3.83 21.38
C THR A 423 -22.18 2.76 22.01
N ILE A 424 -22.70 1.80 21.21
CA ILE A 424 -23.44 0.64 21.75
C ILE A 424 -22.57 -0.10 22.78
N ARG A 425 -21.33 -0.47 22.43
CA ARG A 425 -20.44 -1.20 23.35
C ARG A 425 -20.17 -0.43 24.65
N GLY A 426 -19.91 0.87 24.57
CA GLY A 426 -19.65 1.72 25.72
C GLY A 426 -20.82 1.79 26.70
N HIS A 427 -22.07 1.73 26.21
CA HIS A 427 -23.25 1.73 27.07
C HIS A 427 -23.42 0.48 27.93
N PHE A 428 -22.77 -0.64 27.59
CA PHE A 428 -22.84 -1.88 28.38
C PHE A 428 -21.73 -2.01 29.44
N ASP A 429 -20.60 -1.32 29.28
CA ASP A 429 -19.57 -1.24 30.32
C ASP A 429 -18.95 0.18 30.41
N PRO A 430 -19.76 1.19 30.81
CA PRO A 430 -19.30 2.58 30.84
C PRO A 430 -18.21 2.81 31.90
N CYS A 431 -18.21 2.05 32.99
CA CYS A 431 -17.24 2.24 34.06
C CYS A 431 -15.85 1.64 33.74
N ARG A 432 -15.77 0.47 33.07
CA ARG A 432 -14.46 -0.17 32.79
C ARG A 432 -13.94 0.13 31.39
N GLU A 433 -14.79 0.04 30.37
CA GLU A 433 -14.37 0.24 28.97
C GLU A 433 -14.72 1.63 28.44
N GLY A 434 -15.73 2.30 29.01
CA GLY A 434 -16.31 3.54 28.50
C GLY A 434 -15.30 4.63 28.18
N HIS A 435 -14.35 4.95 29.07
CA HIS A 435 -13.33 5.98 28.79
C HIS A 435 -12.43 5.62 27.59
N THR A 436 -12.03 4.36 27.45
CA THR A 436 -11.24 3.87 26.30
C THR A 436 -12.06 3.96 25.01
N ILE A 437 -13.33 3.58 25.08
CA ILE A 437 -14.29 3.61 23.95
C ILE A 437 -14.56 5.06 23.52
N MET A 438 -14.75 5.99 24.46
CA MET A 438 -14.93 7.41 24.19
C MET A 438 -13.69 7.99 23.50
N GLY A 439 -12.48 7.65 23.96
CA GLY A 439 -11.23 8.00 23.27
C GLY A 439 -11.16 7.49 21.83
N GLN A 440 -11.68 6.29 21.54
CA GLN A 440 -11.78 5.76 20.18
C GLN A 440 -12.82 6.52 19.33
N ILE A 441 -13.99 6.82 19.88
CA ILE A 441 -15.05 7.59 19.20
C ILE A 441 -14.54 8.99 18.81
N LEU A 442 -13.96 9.73 19.76
CA LEU A 442 -13.41 11.06 19.54
C LEU A 442 -12.26 11.07 18.52
N ARG A 443 -11.42 10.02 18.53
CA ARG A 443 -10.33 9.85 17.57
C ARG A 443 -10.86 9.61 16.16
N ILE A 444 -11.81 8.67 15.98
CA ILE A 444 -12.38 8.36 14.66
C ILE A 444 -13.15 9.56 14.11
N SER A 445 -13.95 10.24 14.93
CA SER A 445 -14.68 11.45 14.55
C SER A 445 -13.75 12.54 13.99
N ARG A 446 -12.60 12.75 14.64
CA ARG A 446 -11.57 13.71 14.21
C ARG A 446 -10.80 13.26 12.97
N GLU A 447 -10.37 12.00 12.92
CA GLU A 447 -9.55 11.46 11.81
C GLU A 447 -10.36 11.37 10.50
N ALA A 448 -11.63 10.98 10.57
CA ALA A 448 -12.50 10.81 9.41
C ALA A 448 -13.29 12.07 9.04
N ASN A 449 -13.28 13.12 9.90
CA ASN A 449 -14.02 14.37 9.72
C ASN A 449 -15.52 14.16 9.37
N VAL A 450 -16.18 13.27 10.13
CA VAL A 450 -17.57 12.87 9.88
C VAL A 450 -18.58 13.74 10.61
N THR A 451 -19.63 14.15 9.90
CA THR A 451 -20.83 14.75 10.50
C THR A 451 -21.70 13.63 11.06
N LEU A 452 -21.85 13.58 12.39
CA LEU A 452 -22.74 12.64 13.07
C LEU A 452 -24.17 13.18 13.06
N SER A 453 -25.15 12.27 13.02
CA SER A 453 -26.56 12.61 13.20
C SER A 453 -26.87 12.94 14.66
N GLU A 454 -27.99 13.61 14.89
CA GLU A 454 -28.43 14.07 16.22
C GLU A 454 -28.59 12.92 17.21
N ASP A 455 -29.17 11.79 16.78
CA ASP A 455 -29.33 10.58 17.59
C ASP A 455 -27.99 9.96 18.02
N VAL A 456 -27.00 9.90 17.11
CA VAL A 456 -25.64 9.43 17.41
C VAL A 456 -24.95 10.39 18.37
N THR A 457 -25.10 11.70 18.16
CA THR A 457 -24.48 12.72 19.01
C THR A 457 -25.07 12.70 20.43
N CYS A 458 -26.40 12.68 20.58
CA CYS A 458 -27.05 12.56 21.88
C CYS A 458 -26.67 11.27 22.61
N SER A 459 -26.62 10.14 21.92
CA SER A 459 -26.24 8.86 22.52
C SER A 459 -24.78 8.88 23.02
N ILE A 460 -23.86 9.51 22.28
CA ILE A 460 -22.48 9.75 22.75
C ILE A 460 -22.45 10.66 23.99
N SER A 461 -23.23 11.74 24.05
CA SER A 461 -23.31 12.59 25.25
C SER A 461 -23.83 11.84 26.47
N ARG A 462 -24.84 10.97 26.29
CA ARG A 462 -25.35 10.11 27.38
C ARG A 462 -24.37 9.00 27.77
N LEU A 463 -23.52 8.52 26.86
CA LEU A 463 -22.37 7.67 27.22
C LEU A 463 -21.39 8.43 28.11
N ASP A 464 -21.04 9.66 27.73
CA ASP A 464 -20.08 10.49 28.47
C ASP A 464 -20.59 10.82 29.88
N ALA A 465 -21.88 11.15 30.01
CA ALA A 465 -22.53 11.33 31.31
C ALA A 465 -22.45 10.07 32.19
N LYS A 466 -22.67 8.86 31.63
CA LYS A 466 -22.50 7.60 32.38
C LYS A 466 -21.05 7.34 32.80
N ILE A 467 -20.07 7.67 31.93
CA ILE A 467 -18.64 7.55 32.25
C ILE A 467 -18.27 8.51 33.38
N TRP A 468 -18.78 9.76 33.33
CA TRP A 468 -18.60 10.75 34.38
C TRP A 468 -19.21 10.25 35.70
N ASP A 469 -20.45 9.75 35.68
CA ASP A 469 -21.15 9.22 36.86
C ASP A 469 -20.36 8.09 37.52
N CYS A 470 -19.79 7.15 36.74
CA CYS A 470 -18.90 6.10 37.26
C CYS A 470 -17.70 6.68 38.02
N ARG A 471 -16.95 7.61 37.39
CA ARG A 471 -15.73 8.20 37.99
C ARG A 471 -16.05 9.08 39.20
N TYR A 472 -17.18 9.78 39.17
CA TYR A 472 -17.68 10.56 40.32
C TYR A 472 -17.94 9.66 41.54
N TRP A 473 -18.57 8.49 41.35
CA TRP A 473 -18.82 7.57 42.46
C TRP A 473 -17.56 6.92 43.04
N GLU A 474 -16.53 6.67 42.23
CA GLU A 474 -15.20 6.25 42.71
C GLU A 474 -14.58 7.33 43.62
N ILE A 475 -14.65 8.60 43.21
CA ILE A 475 -14.16 9.75 43.98
C ILE A 475 -14.95 9.93 45.29
N VAL A 476 -16.27 9.77 45.26
CA VAL A 476 -17.12 9.80 46.47
C VAL A 476 -16.76 8.67 47.44
N ALA A 477 -16.47 7.47 46.95
CA ALA A 477 -16.03 6.35 47.78
C ALA A 477 -14.67 6.64 48.45
N GLU A 478 -13.72 7.21 47.70
CA GLU A 478 -12.40 7.61 48.22
C GLU A 478 -12.49 8.76 49.24
N ALA A 479 -13.34 9.77 48.99
CA ALA A 479 -13.58 10.85 49.94
C ALA A 479 -14.15 10.34 51.27
N LYS A 480 -15.06 9.36 51.23
CA LYS A 480 -15.59 8.69 52.42
C LYS A 480 -14.50 7.92 53.18
N ARG A 481 -13.66 7.16 52.46
CA ARG A 481 -12.55 6.39 53.03
C ARG A 481 -11.56 7.30 53.80
N LEU A 482 -11.13 8.39 53.18
CA LEU A 482 -10.22 9.37 53.80
C LEU A 482 -10.84 10.07 55.02
N THR A 483 -12.15 10.37 54.96
CA THR A 483 -12.89 10.96 56.09
C THR A 483 -12.96 9.97 57.26
N GLU A 484 -13.24 8.69 56.99
CA GLU A 484 -13.26 7.64 58.02
C GLU A 484 -11.87 7.41 58.64
N GLU A 485 -10.79 7.51 57.86
CA GLU A 485 -9.42 7.43 58.38
C GLU A 485 -9.07 8.60 59.32
N GLU A 486 -9.40 9.84 58.95
CA GLU A 486 -9.19 11.00 59.84
C GLU A 486 -10.09 10.93 61.09
N ARG A 487 -11.35 10.48 60.96
CA ARG A 487 -12.26 10.22 62.08
C ARG A 487 -11.67 9.20 63.06
N ASN A 488 -11.16 8.08 62.55
CA ASN A 488 -10.57 6.99 63.34
C ASN A 488 -9.22 7.36 63.98
N LYS A 489 -8.53 8.36 63.42
CA LYS A 489 -7.30 8.92 63.97
C LYS A 489 -7.57 9.97 65.05
N PHE A 490 -8.55 10.86 64.82
CA PHE A 490 -8.90 11.91 65.76
C PHE A 490 -9.65 11.38 66.98
N GLY A 491 -10.77 10.66 66.77
CA GLY A 491 -11.73 10.33 67.83
C GLY A 491 -11.17 9.58 69.05
N PRO A 492 -10.34 8.53 68.87
CA PRO A 492 -9.69 7.87 69.99
C PRO A 492 -8.67 8.76 70.71
N LEU A 493 -7.86 9.50 69.94
CA LEU A 493 -6.84 10.41 70.50
C LEU A 493 -7.48 11.56 71.29
N SER A 494 -8.55 12.14 70.76
CA SER A 494 -9.29 13.23 71.39
C SER A 494 -10.00 12.76 72.67
N ALA A 495 -10.57 11.56 72.68
CA ALA A 495 -11.11 10.95 73.91
C ALA A 495 -10.02 10.77 74.99
N THR A 496 -8.84 10.23 74.65
CA THR A 496 -7.72 10.10 75.60
C THR A 496 -7.23 11.44 76.13
N VAL A 497 -7.19 12.48 75.29
CA VAL A 497 -6.82 13.84 75.73
C VAL A 497 -7.88 14.44 76.66
N MET A 498 -9.18 14.26 76.34
CA MET A 498 -10.28 14.70 77.21
C MET A 498 -10.19 14.00 78.59
N GLU A 499 -10.01 12.68 78.62
CA GLU A 499 -9.83 11.93 79.87
C GLU A 499 -8.64 12.47 80.68
N GLY A 500 -7.50 12.71 80.02
CA GLY A 500 -6.31 13.27 80.67
C GLY A 500 -6.55 14.67 81.25
N GLU A 501 -7.21 15.57 80.52
CA GLU A 501 -7.51 16.93 81.00
C GLU A 501 -8.53 16.95 82.13
N LEU A 502 -9.63 16.18 82.02
CA LEU A 502 -10.67 16.10 83.06
C LEU A 502 -10.11 15.53 84.38
N ASN A 503 -9.20 14.55 84.32
CA ASN A 503 -8.55 14.01 85.53
C ASN A 503 -7.33 14.82 86.02
N ALA A 504 -6.83 15.78 85.23
CA ALA A 504 -5.77 16.69 85.65
C ALA A 504 -6.31 17.92 86.42
N GLY A 505 -7.63 18.19 86.32
CA GLY A 505 -8.32 19.19 87.13
C GLY A 505 -8.37 18.83 88.61
N GLN A 506 -8.74 19.79 89.46
CA GLN A 506 -9.00 19.55 90.89
C GLN A 506 -10.38 18.90 91.14
N HIS A 507 -10.82 18.04 90.22
CA HIS A 507 -12.06 17.27 90.39
C HIS A 507 -11.80 16.12 91.35
N PRO A 508 -12.68 15.86 92.33
CA PRO A 508 -12.39 14.92 93.42
C PRO A 508 -12.46 13.45 93.01
N CYS A 509 -12.87 13.15 91.78
CA CYS A 509 -13.22 11.80 91.32
C CYS A 509 -12.69 11.53 89.92
N PHE A 510 -12.49 10.25 89.62
CA PHE A 510 -12.05 9.80 88.32
C PHE A 510 -13.19 9.88 87.29
N THR A 511 -12.85 10.36 86.10
CA THR A 511 -13.73 10.36 84.92
C THR A 511 -13.10 9.51 83.84
N THR A 512 -13.88 8.64 83.21
CA THR A 512 -13.47 7.90 82.00
C THR A 512 -14.07 8.55 80.76
N VAL A 513 -13.34 8.52 79.64
CA VAL A 513 -13.84 8.98 78.33
C VAL A 513 -13.51 7.93 77.27
N SER A 514 -14.55 7.39 76.64
CA SER A 514 -14.40 6.48 75.50
C SER A 514 -15.04 7.04 74.23
N TYR A 515 -14.56 6.56 73.08
CA TYR A 515 -14.98 6.98 71.76
C TYR A 515 -15.69 5.83 71.03
N LEU A 516 -16.78 6.15 70.32
CA LEU A 516 -17.43 5.24 69.37
C LEU A 516 -17.68 5.95 68.02
N PRO A 517 -17.41 5.31 66.87
CA PRO A 517 -17.83 5.82 65.57
C PRO A 517 -19.35 5.67 65.39
N MET A 518 -20.02 6.70 64.88
CA MET A 518 -21.46 6.65 64.55
C MET A 518 -21.71 6.49 63.04
N SER A 519 -20.94 7.19 62.22
CA SER A 519 -20.99 7.14 60.76
C SER A 519 -19.61 7.54 60.20
N PHE A 520 -19.39 7.53 58.89
CA PHE A 520 -18.13 8.02 58.31
C PHE A 520 -17.83 9.49 58.66
N VAL A 521 -18.84 10.30 59.04
CA VAL A 521 -18.68 11.68 59.53
C VAL A 521 -18.99 11.90 61.02
N GLY A 522 -19.61 10.93 61.70
CA GLY A 522 -20.17 11.10 63.04
C GLY A 522 -19.41 10.38 64.15
N ILE A 523 -19.35 10.99 65.33
CA ILE A 523 -18.68 10.43 66.52
C ILE A 523 -19.54 10.53 67.78
N ARG A 524 -19.33 9.59 68.70
CA ARG A 524 -19.85 9.63 70.05
C ARG A 524 -18.72 9.60 71.07
N TYR A 525 -18.78 10.49 72.06
CA TYR A 525 -18.04 10.31 73.32
C TYR A 525 -18.98 9.75 74.38
N LEU A 526 -18.52 8.73 75.11
CA LEU A 526 -19.16 8.25 76.34
C LEU A 526 -18.26 8.66 77.51
N ILE A 527 -18.75 9.60 78.32
CA ILE A 527 -18.05 10.12 79.49
C ILE A 527 -18.73 9.54 80.74
N SER A 528 -18.01 8.90 81.64
CA SER A 528 -18.57 8.36 82.89
C SER A 528 -17.76 8.84 84.08
N THR A 529 -18.42 9.46 85.06
CA THR A 529 -17.79 10.09 86.23
C THR A 529 -18.31 9.47 87.52
N ASP A 530 -17.39 9.08 88.40
CA ASP A 530 -17.72 8.53 89.73
C ASP A 530 -18.06 9.64 90.74
N LEU A 531 -18.93 9.34 91.72
CA LEU A 531 -19.40 10.29 92.75
C LEU A 531 -18.91 9.89 94.14
N CYS A 532 -17.65 10.20 94.45
CA CYS A 532 -16.87 9.67 95.57
C CYS A 532 -17.46 9.81 96.98
N GLU A 533 -17.22 8.80 97.80
CA GLU A 533 -17.76 8.66 99.17
C GLU A 533 -17.50 9.83 100.13
N GLU A 534 -16.40 10.57 99.97
CA GLU A 534 -16.05 11.71 100.85
C GLU A 534 -17.12 12.82 100.87
N GLN A 535 -18.04 12.83 99.89
CA GLN A 535 -19.12 13.81 99.77
C GLN A 535 -20.53 13.23 100.05
N GLY A 536 -20.61 11.93 100.39
CA GLY A 536 -21.82 11.26 100.87
C GLY A 536 -22.82 10.78 99.79
N ASP A 537 -23.72 9.88 100.19
CA ASP A 537 -24.64 9.17 99.29
C ASP A 537 -25.58 10.08 98.48
N GLY A 538 -25.85 11.27 99.00
CA GLY A 538 -26.65 12.31 98.34
C GLY A 538 -25.89 13.13 97.29
N MET A 539 -24.66 12.78 96.90
CA MET A 539 -23.96 13.59 95.91
C MET A 539 -24.68 13.57 94.54
N ILE A 540 -24.90 14.75 93.96
CA ILE A 540 -25.64 14.96 92.69
C ILE A 540 -24.75 15.22 91.47
N GLY A 541 -23.43 15.39 91.66
CA GLY A 541 -22.48 15.59 90.56
C GLY A 541 -21.68 16.89 90.67
N TYR A 542 -20.78 17.10 89.71
CA TYR A 542 -19.77 18.17 89.76
C TYR A 542 -20.01 19.22 88.66
N PRO A 543 -20.71 20.34 88.95
CA PRO A 543 -21.00 21.38 87.95
C PRO A 543 -19.76 21.91 87.21
N ALA A 544 -18.63 22.01 87.90
CA ALA A 544 -17.37 22.43 87.28
C ALA A 544 -16.87 21.45 86.20
N LEU A 545 -16.99 20.14 86.42
CA LEU A 545 -16.59 19.11 85.47
C LEU A 545 -17.42 19.19 84.17
N TYR A 546 -18.73 19.38 84.29
CA TYR A 546 -19.59 19.50 83.12
C TYR A 546 -19.30 20.77 82.30
N ARG A 547 -18.93 21.89 82.96
CA ARG A 547 -18.41 23.07 82.27
C ARG A 547 -17.08 22.82 81.57
N ASP A 548 -16.17 22.06 82.18
CA ASP A 548 -14.90 21.70 81.56
C ASP A 548 -15.11 20.80 80.33
N ILE A 549 -16.07 19.86 80.37
CA ILE A 549 -16.51 19.08 79.19
C ILE A 549 -17.00 20.02 78.08
N VAL A 550 -17.88 20.99 78.40
CA VAL A 550 -18.38 21.96 77.41
C VAL A 550 -17.24 22.77 76.80
N ALA A 551 -16.40 23.37 77.63
CA ALA A 551 -15.29 24.20 77.20
C ALA A 551 -14.27 23.41 76.34
N TRP A 552 -13.96 22.18 76.74
CA TRP A 552 -13.04 21.30 76.00
C TRP A 552 -13.62 20.93 74.63
N VAL A 553 -14.88 20.50 74.57
CA VAL A 553 -15.54 20.10 73.30
C VAL A 553 -15.69 21.29 72.36
N GLN A 554 -16.05 22.47 72.87
CA GLN A 554 -16.08 23.70 72.08
C GLN A 554 -14.70 24.05 71.50
N ARG A 555 -13.62 23.85 72.26
CA ARG A 555 -12.24 24.18 71.88
C ARG A 555 -11.59 23.17 70.93
N GLU A 556 -11.55 21.90 71.33
CA GLU A 556 -10.74 20.85 70.68
C GLU A 556 -11.50 20.05 69.59
N VAL A 557 -12.83 20.01 69.69
CA VAL A 557 -13.69 19.22 68.78
C VAL A 557 -14.40 20.13 67.79
N LEU A 558 -15.28 21.00 68.29
CA LEU A 558 -16.05 21.92 67.44
C LEU A 558 -15.13 22.98 66.81
N GLY A 559 -14.23 23.59 67.58
CA GLY A 559 -13.26 24.56 67.05
C GLY A 559 -12.29 24.01 65.99
N ARG A 560 -12.22 22.69 65.81
CA ARG A 560 -11.32 22.02 64.86
C ARG A 560 -12.00 21.52 63.58
N TYR A 561 -13.25 21.06 63.65
CA TYR A 561 -13.99 20.50 62.51
C TYR A 561 -15.32 21.20 62.19
N CYS A 562 -15.79 22.13 63.03
CA CYS A 562 -16.94 22.98 62.74
C CYS A 562 -16.48 24.29 62.11
N GLU A 563 -16.84 24.52 60.85
CA GLU A 563 -16.60 25.82 60.21
C GLU A 563 -17.81 26.75 60.39
N GLY A 564 -17.67 28.02 59.97
CA GLY A 564 -18.61 29.11 60.32
C GLY A 564 -20.08 28.95 59.85
N ARG A 565 -20.45 27.84 59.21
CA ARG A 565 -21.84 27.44 58.93
C ARG A 565 -22.45 26.52 60.01
N MET A 566 -21.66 26.06 60.98
CA MET A 566 -22.06 25.22 62.12
C MET A 566 -22.73 23.88 61.76
N ARG A 567 -22.57 23.38 60.53
CA ARG A 567 -23.19 22.13 60.07
C ARG A 567 -22.74 20.90 60.84
N CYS A 568 -21.53 20.94 61.42
CA CYS A 568 -21.07 19.88 62.31
C CYS A 568 -21.97 19.69 63.57
N THR A 569 -22.76 20.71 63.94
CA THR A 569 -23.75 20.68 65.03
C THR A 569 -25.17 20.37 64.58
N GLU A 570 -25.43 20.21 63.27
CA GLU A 570 -26.68 19.64 62.78
C GLU A 570 -26.80 18.22 63.38
N GLU A 571 -27.93 17.95 64.05
CA GLU A 571 -28.19 16.69 64.77
C GLU A 571 -27.22 16.40 65.94
N PHE A 572 -26.43 17.36 66.42
CA PHE A 572 -25.74 17.22 67.70
C PHE A 572 -26.75 17.24 68.85
N TYR A 573 -26.71 16.22 69.70
CA TYR A 573 -27.44 16.17 70.96
C TYR A 573 -26.59 15.55 72.08
N VAL A 574 -27.01 15.77 73.32
CA VAL A 574 -26.39 15.23 74.52
C VAL A 574 -27.39 14.37 75.26
N TYR A 575 -26.94 13.26 75.83
CA TYR A 575 -27.74 12.44 76.74
C TYR A 575 -27.00 12.30 78.08
N ALA A 576 -27.60 12.76 79.17
CA ALA A 576 -27.04 12.66 80.52
C ALA A 576 -27.85 11.65 81.36
N GLU A 577 -27.19 10.61 81.87
CA GLU A 577 -27.81 9.56 82.68
C GLU A 577 -27.26 9.56 84.11
N GLY A 578 -28.15 9.71 85.09
CA GLY A 578 -27.81 9.57 86.49
C GLY A 578 -27.94 8.12 86.94
N HIS A 579 -26.84 7.52 87.40
CA HIS A 579 -26.85 6.20 88.02
C HIS A 579 -27.04 6.31 89.53
N THR A 580 -27.78 5.36 90.11
CA THR A 580 -27.82 5.13 91.55
C THR A 580 -27.64 3.66 91.86
N GLU A 581 -26.84 3.35 92.88
CA GLU A 581 -26.72 1.98 93.40
C GLU A 581 -28.06 1.39 93.83
N GLY A 582 -28.18 0.06 93.85
CA GLY A 582 -29.42 -0.61 94.23
C GLY A 582 -29.73 -0.62 95.73
N GLY A 583 -28.85 -0.04 96.55
CA GLY A 583 -29.10 0.23 97.96
C GLY A 583 -30.28 1.19 98.15
N LYS A 584 -31.00 1.10 99.27
CA LYS A 584 -32.11 2.02 99.55
C LYS A 584 -31.56 3.40 99.96
N PHE A 585 -31.68 4.41 99.10
CA PHE A 585 -31.38 5.79 99.46
C PHE A 585 -32.27 6.24 100.64
N PRO A 586 -31.70 6.76 101.74
CA PRO A 586 -32.47 7.22 102.90
C PRO A 586 -33.18 8.56 102.67
N GLY A 587 -32.82 9.27 101.60
CA GLY A 587 -33.22 10.65 101.33
C GLY A 587 -32.11 11.64 101.66
N ALA A 588 -32.17 12.83 101.08
CA ALA A 588 -31.25 13.94 101.36
C ALA A 588 -31.96 15.30 101.26
N THR A 589 -31.44 16.29 101.98
CA THR A 589 -31.89 17.67 101.94
C THR A 589 -30.72 18.59 101.61
N TYR A 590 -30.94 19.53 100.68
CA TYR A 590 -29.94 20.44 100.14
C TYR A 590 -30.24 21.87 100.59
N PHE A 591 -29.20 22.68 100.79
CA PHE A 591 -29.34 24.09 101.13
C PHE A 591 -29.67 24.97 99.92
N GLU A 592 -29.25 24.54 98.73
CA GLU A 592 -29.53 25.17 97.45
C GLU A 592 -30.70 24.45 96.76
N GLU A 593 -31.50 25.16 95.97
CA GLU A 593 -32.61 24.55 95.23
C GLU A 593 -32.08 23.82 93.99
N LEU A 594 -32.52 22.59 93.78
CA LEU A 594 -32.18 21.76 92.62
C LEU A 594 -32.94 22.15 91.35
N ASP A 595 -33.99 22.97 91.51
CA ASP A 595 -34.83 23.54 90.45
C ASP A 595 -35.25 22.57 89.35
N ILE A 596 -35.66 21.35 89.73
CA ILE A 596 -36.22 20.37 88.79
C ILE A 596 -37.73 20.62 88.65
N PRO A 597 -38.26 21.04 87.47
CA PRO A 597 -39.67 21.30 87.31
C PRO A 597 -40.53 20.03 87.43
N ALA A 598 -41.83 20.22 87.70
CA ALA A 598 -42.84 19.20 87.40
C ALA A 598 -42.95 19.02 85.88
N LYS A 599 -43.29 17.80 85.42
CA LYS A 599 -43.32 17.38 84.01
C LYS A 599 -41.97 17.44 83.30
N THR A 600 -40.88 17.37 84.05
CA THR A 600 -39.54 17.14 83.47
C THR A 600 -39.52 15.75 82.86
N VAL A 601 -39.32 15.67 81.54
CA VAL A 601 -39.25 14.43 80.79
C VAL A 601 -37.88 13.78 80.98
N TYR A 602 -37.86 12.48 81.29
CA TYR A 602 -36.64 11.69 81.42
C TYR A 602 -36.85 10.26 80.91
N LEU A 603 -35.77 9.61 80.50
CA LEU A 603 -35.77 8.19 80.11
C LEU A 603 -35.38 7.32 81.31
N ARG A 604 -36.31 6.52 81.84
CA ARG A 604 -36.00 5.52 82.85
C ARG A 604 -35.50 4.26 82.18
N ASN A 605 -34.25 3.89 82.45
CA ASN A 605 -33.64 2.66 81.97
C ASN A 605 -33.51 1.64 83.11
N ASP A 606 -33.76 0.38 82.78
CA ASP A 606 -33.42 -0.79 83.59
C ASP A 606 -32.94 -1.94 82.68
N ASP A 607 -32.59 -3.09 83.26
CA ASP A 607 -32.10 -4.28 82.53
C ASP A 607 -33.06 -4.83 81.45
N LYS A 608 -34.29 -4.33 81.34
CA LYS A 608 -35.35 -4.88 80.49
C LYS A 608 -35.95 -3.87 79.53
N GLU A 609 -36.17 -2.63 79.95
CA GLU A 609 -36.83 -1.62 79.12
C GLU A 609 -36.37 -0.18 79.40
N SER A 610 -36.41 0.63 78.35
CA SER A 610 -36.26 2.09 78.39
C SER A 610 -37.64 2.73 78.26
N VAL A 611 -38.10 3.45 79.29
CA VAL A 611 -39.44 4.05 79.32
C VAL A 611 -39.34 5.57 79.55
N THR A 612 -39.89 6.35 78.61
CA THR A 612 -40.02 7.80 78.76
C THR A 612 -41.09 8.15 79.80
N LEU A 613 -40.72 8.91 80.82
CA LEU A 613 -41.57 9.30 81.95
C LEU A 613 -41.45 10.81 82.23
N GLU A 614 -42.35 11.31 83.08
CA GLU A 614 -42.39 12.71 83.53
C GLU A 614 -42.38 12.81 85.07
N THR A 615 -41.69 13.82 85.62
CA THR A 615 -41.75 14.12 87.06
C THR A 615 -43.17 14.55 87.48
N ARG A 616 -43.71 13.94 88.54
CA ARG A 616 -45.09 14.23 89.01
C ARG A 616 -45.24 15.53 89.80
N LYS A 617 -44.13 16.05 90.31
CA LYS A 617 -43.99 17.25 91.16
C LYS A 617 -42.67 17.93 90.82
N SER A 618 -42.50 19.18 91.20
CA SER A 618 -41.18 19.79 91.26
C SER A 618 -40.35 19.14 92.37
N ILE A 619 -39.03 19.21 92.22
CA ILE A 619 -38.05 18.75 93.19
C ILE A 619 -37.13 19.94 93.44
N SER A 620 -37.26 20.59 94.61
CA SER A 620 -36.45 21.74 95.01
C SER A 620 -35.33 21.32 95.95
N THR A 621 -35.58 21.14 97.24
CA THR A 621 -34.52 20.95 98.25
C THR A 621 -34.49 19.57 98.92
N GLU A 622 -35.40 18.65 98.58
CA GLU A 622 -35.50 17.33 99.23
C GLU A 622 -35.68 16.20 98.21
N LEU A 623 -34.81 15.18 98.29
CA LEU A 623 -34.86 13.94 97.49
C LEU A 623 -35.27 12.77 98.37
N LYS A 624 -36.23 11.94 97.91
CA LYS A 624 -36.88 10.89 98.72
C LYS A 624 -36.72 9.46 98.20
N SER A 625 -36.04 9.25 97.07
CA SER A 625 -35.83 7.93 96.46
C SER A 625 -34.61 7.89 95.53
N ASN A 626 -34.14 6.68 95.20
CA ASN A 626 -33.11 6.44 94.18
C ASN A 626 -33.47 7.14 92.86
N LEU A 627 -34.70 6.95 92.38
CA LEU A 627 -35.21 7.64 91.19
C LEU A 627 -35.10 9.18 91.28
N GLU A 628 -35.50 9.81 92.40
CA GLU A 628 -35.38 11.27 92.55
C GLU A 628 -33.89 11.71 92.56
N LEU A 629 -32.99 10.90 93.14
CA LEU A 629 -31.54 11.12 93.12
C LEU A 629 -30.92 10.95 91.72
N ALA A 630 -31.34 9.94 90.96
CA ALA A 630 -30.93 9.72 89.58
C ALA A 630 -31.36 10.88 88.66
N ILE A 631 -32.60 11.37 88.82
CA ILE A 631 -33.10 12.55 88.09
C ILE A 631 -32.27 13.79 88.47
N ALA A 632 -32.00 14.01 89.76
CA ALA A 632 -31.17 15.14 90.20
C ALA A 632 -29.75 15.09 89.64
N ARG A 633 -29.15 13.89 89.55
CA ARG A 633 -27.82 13.68 88.94
C ARG A 633 -27.79 14.05 87.46
N ALA A 634 -28.74 13.54 86.69
CA ALA A 634 -28.86 13.87 85.27
C ALA A 634 -29.23 15.35 85.03
N TRP A 635 -30.04 15.94 85.91
CA TRP A 635 -30.44 17.34 85.85
C TRP A 635 -29.28 18.30 86.15
N ALA A 636 -28.44 18.00 87.15
CA ALA A 636 -27.25 18.79 87.46
C ALA A 636 -26.25 18.80 86.29
N ALA A 637 -26.07 17.65 85.61
CA ALA A 637 -25.29 17.60 84.37
C ALA A 637 -25.95 18.43 83.26
N ARG A 638 -27.26 18.28 83.07
CA ARG A 638 -28.02 19.00 82.04
C ARG A 638 -27.86 20.51 82.11
N GLN A 639 -28.00 21.12 83.29
CA GLN A 639 -27.95 22.59 83.42
C GLN A 639 -26.66 23.20 82.86
N GLU A 640 -25.53 22.52 83.06
CA GLU A 640 -24.23 22.94 82.53
C GLU A 640 -24.06 22.57 81.05
N LEU A 641 -24.51 21.37 80.65
CA LEU A 641 -24.42 20.87 79.27
C LEU A 641 -25.33 21.63 78.28
N GLU A 642 -26.39 22.30 78.76
CA GLU A 642 -27.22 23.21 77.95
C GLU A 642 -26.40 24.38 77.36
N ALA A 643 -25.23 24.69 77.90
CA ALA A 643 -24.28 25.66 77.32
C ALA A 643 -23.72 25.26 75.94
N PHE A 644 -23.93 24.01 75.48
CA PHE A 644 -23.72 23.65 74.08
C PHE A 644 -24.73 24.28 73.11
N GLY A 645 -25.88 24.75 73.60
CA GLY A 645 -26.97 25.26 72.74
C GLY A 645 -27.72 24.17 71.97
N VAL A 646 -27.59 22.90 72.35
CA VAL A 646 -28.22 21.75 71.69
C VAL A 646 -29.22 21.02 72.60
N GLN A 647 -29.95 20.05 72.05
CA GLN A 647 -30.87 19.24 72.83
C GLN A 647 -30.11 18.40 73.88
N VAL A 648 -30.42 18.62 75.16
CA VAL A 648 -29.94 17.77 76.26
C VAL A 648 -31.09 16.90 76.77
N LEU A 649 -31.00 15.60 76.48
CA LEU A 649 -31.87 14.56 77.01
C LEU A 649 -31.34 14.10 78.37
N ILE A 650 -32.23 13.74 79.29
CA ILE A 650 -31.84 13.15 80.58
C ILE A 650 -32.44 11.76 80.78
N GLY A 651 -31.72 10.92 81.53
CA GLY A 651 -32.16 9.59 81.90
C GLY A 651 -31.71 9.17 83.29
N THR A 652 -32.20 8.01 83.71
CA THR A 652 -31.98 7.46 85.04
C THR A 652 -31.75 5.96 84.96
N TRP A 653 -30.70 5.47 85.60
CA TRP A 653 -30.45 4.05 85.77
C TRP A 653 -30.52 3.65 87.24
N GLU A 654 -31.51 2.83 87.58
CA GLU A 654 -31.66 2.24 88.93
C GLU A 654 -31.01 0.86 88.94
N HIS A 655 -29.82 0.74 89.52
CA HIS A 655 -29.10 -0.53 89.62
C HIS A 655 -29.87 -1.56 90.46
N SER A 656 -29.62 -2.84 90.20
CA SER A 656 -30.25 -3.93 90.95
C SER A 656 -29.79 -3.90 92.41
N LYS A 657 -30.62 -4.36 93.35
CA LYS A 657 -30.32 -4.35 94.81
C LYS A 657 -29.07 -5.14 95.25
N TYR A 658 -28.36 -5.79 94.33
CA TYR A 658 -27.11 -6.51 94.57
C TYR A 658 -25.88 -5.73 94.04
N GLU A 659 -26.11 -4.70 93.23
CA GLU A 659 -25.13 -3.75 92.70
C GLU A 659 -25.08 -2.56 93.65
N THR A 660 -24.27 -2.71 94.70
CA THR A 660 -24.01 -1.72 95.74
C THR A 660 -22.52 -1.41 95.78
N GLY A 661 -22.15 -0.14 95.80
CA GLY A 661 -20.77 0.28 95.62
C GLY A 661 -20.62 1.64 94.94
N GLN A 662 -19.40 2.15 94.96
CA GLN A 662 -19.03 3.45 94.42
C GLN A 662 -19.10 3.49 92.88
N GLU A 663 -18.77 2.38 92.24
CA GLU A 663 -18.81 2.14 90.79
C GLU A 663 -20.24 2.21 90.20
N TYR A 664 -21.27 2.15 91.06
CA TYR A 664 -22.69 2.27 90.71
C TYR A 664 -23.26 3.67 91.02
N LYS A 665 -22.44 4.57 91.58
CA LYS A 665 -22.77 5.98 91.88
C LYS A 665 -22.06 6.87 90.86
N THR A 666 -22.62 6.92 89.65
CA THR A 666 -21.99 7.65 88.52
C THR A 666 -22.95 8.62 87.84
N VAL A 667 -22.38 9.52 87.04
CA VAL A 667 -23.12 10.23 85.99
C VAL A 667 -22.45 9.95 84.66
N LYS A 668 -23.25 9.50 83.69
CA LYS A 668 -22.82 9.28 82.31
C LYS A 668 -23.30 10.42 81.43
N VAL A 669 -22.46 10.83 80.49
CA VAL A 669 -22.77 11.85 79.48
C VAL A 669 -22.36 11.29 78.12
N GLU A 670 -23.33 11.09 77.24
CA GLU A 670 -23.09 10.79 75.83
C GLU A 670 -23.15 12.09 75.00
N LEU A 671 -22.06 12.42 74.33
CA LEU A 671 -22.01 13.50 73.35
C LEU A 671 -22.15 12.89 71.96
N ASN A 672 -23.27 13.12 71.26
CA ASN A 672 -23.58 12.50 69.97
C ASN A 672 -23.38 13.51 68.82
N LEU A 673 -22.16 13.63 68.30
CA LEU A 673 -21.81 14.58 67.23
C LEU A 673 -21.97 13.90 65.85
N VAL A 674 -23.21 13.84 65.36
CA VAL A 674 -23.60 13.06 64.17
C VAL A 674 -22.89 13.50 62.88
N ASN A 675 -22.63 14.80 62.71
CA ASN A 675 -22.12 15.39 61.48
C ASN A 675 -20.73 16.04 61.61
N LEU A 676 -19.95 15.67 62.66
CA LEU A 676 -18.71 16.37 63.03
C LEU A 676 -17.73 16.60 61.84
N PHE A 677 -17.50 15.57 61.03
CA PHE A 677 -16.55 15.62 59.91
C PHE A 677 -17.20 15.97 58.56
N MET A 678 -18.44 16.47 58.53
CA MET A 678 -19.13 16.78 57.27
C MET A 678 -18.39 17.84 56.44
N ASP A 679 -17.91 18.92 57.09
CA ASP A 679 -17.13 19.97 56.42
C ASP A 679 -15.78 19.41 55.88
N PHE A 680 -15.15 18.48 56.60
CA PHE A 680 -13.93 17.78 56.16
C PHE A 680 -14.20 16.88 54.93
N TYR A 681 -15.31 16.15 54.94
CA TYR A 681 -15.74 15.31 53.82
C TYR A 681 -16.02 16.14 52.57
N GLU A 682 -16.79 17.23 52.68
CA GLU A 682 -17.13 18.09 51.54
C GLU A 682 -15.88 18.73 50.92
N LYS A 683 -14.92 19.18 51.74
CA LYS A 683 -13.62 19.67 51.27
C LYS A 683 -12.75 18.60 50.63
N THR A 684 -12.73 17.40 51.20
CA THR A 684 -11.98 16.26 50.65
C THR A 684 -12.55 15.85 49.30
N LEU A 685 -13.88 15.79 49.17
CA LEU A 685 -14.58 15.51 47.92
C LEU A 685 -14.29 16.60 46.87
N ALA A 686 -14.43 17.88 47.21
CA ALA A 686 -14.16 18.98 46.29
C ALA A 686 -12.71 18.94 45.75
N ARG A 687 -11.72 18.72 46.63
CA ARG A 687 -10.31 18.57 46.26
C ARG A 687 -10.09 17.38 45.32
N LEU A 688 -10.66 16.20 45.64
CA LEU A 688 -10.49 15.01 44.80
C LEU A 688 -11.19 15.16 43.44
N LEU A 689 -12.32 15.87 43.37
CA LEU A 689 -12.98 16.19 42.10
C LEU A 689 -12.09 17.08 41.22
N GLU A 690 -11.49 18.12 41.79
CA GLU A 690 -10.51 18.99 41.10
C GLU A 690 -9.28 18.19 40.62
N GLU A 691 -8.65 17.41 41.50
CA GLU A 691 -7.47 16.59 41.20
C GLU A 691 -7.75 15.49 40.14
N SER A 692 -8.96 14.95 40.09
CA SER A 692 -9.35 13.89 39.14
C SER A 692 -9.46 14.35 37.68
N GLY A 693 -9.61 15.66 37.46
CA GLY A 693 -9.82 16.26 36.15
C GLY A 693 -11.08 15.79 35.41
N ILE A 694 -12.11 15.27 36.09
CA ILE A 694 -13.34 14.80 35.40
C ILE A 694 -14.21 15.94 34.84
N GLY A 695 -13.99 17.18 35.29
CA GLY A 695 -14.77 18.34 34.86
C GLY A 695 -16.22 18.31 35.35
N GLU A 696 -17.05 19.16 34.75
CA GLU A 696 -18.50 19.16 34.99
C GLU A 696 -19.17 17.95 34.32
N ARG A 697 -20.29 17.49 34.87
CA ARG A 697 -21.07 16.41 34.27
C ARG A 697 -21.63 16.89 32.92
N PRO A 698 -21.46 16.13 31.81
CA PRO A 698 -22.03 16.47 30.52
C PRO A 698 -23.55 16.75 30.61
N GLU A 699 -24.01 17.77 29.89
CA GLU A 699 -25.45 18.07 29.77
C GLU A 699 -26.19 16.91 29.08
N GLU A 700 -27.40 16.60 29.56
CA GLU A 700 -28.22 15.54 28.99
C GLU A 700 -28.91 15.99 27.70
N CYS A 701 -28.83 15.10 26.71
CA CYS A 701 -29.48 15.13 25.40
C CYS A 701 -30.60 14.07 25.43
#